data_AF-A0A1B7NQS9-F1
#
_entry.id   AF-A0A1B7NQS9-F1
#
_cell.length_a   1.000
_cell.length_b   1.000
_cell.length_c   1.000
_cell.angle_alpha   90.00
_cell.angle_beta   90.00
_cell.angle_gamma   90.00
#
_symmetry.space_group_name_H-M   'P 1'
#
loop_
_entity.id
_entity.type
_entity.pdbx_description
1 polymer ?
#
loop_
_entity_poly.entity_id
_entity_poly.type
_entity_poly.pdbx_seq_one_letter_code
_entity_poly.pdbx_strand_id
1 'polypeptide(L)'
;KSGKLASLRAAAGTLLTNAIRRTSSFPAPALAPAPAPAPSSYLVRNLFNYAPRTTPNKLPYRTSDFRKEIDLRHPIFLAPKIDPKKVGDVHWNRYLFRNPDNISLYPFEHFDPSTTPGHHPMKFYFEFITTPTADTPGTTLLVHFDDKRYLFGHIPEGLQRACGHRNVKLTHVTDIFMSGKTSWTNNGGLLGVILTLAESANTSATSQREVRREKTARLEKLANETEDPAQAQWYRERMELNEERMKRLAAIFEKRGKLAIHGGPNLTHTVATARKFIFRTGMPVYIHEFNEFAEGKGEAGEAGEARKGGDGDGGAMTMKPSWTDSHLKVWALSISPSSSLGSPTASVGSSKSGRKRSLDEFQEGVSDFDKRAQDQIARQAVVSDMFNSDWRQDSLVEMPLREVRHPAKIFVRNRETHKLQPYTGPREEGNEPVPDITVLVRKPWPGALTQTLPPTTPSDISISYIIQHHDVRGKFNAEKAIALGVPRGPMFSKLTSGQSVESADGKTITPDMVIGEPQPGGGIALMDIPTADYVENLVNRPEWTTPEVMRGLTTFIWVLGPGVSSHPLLQEFVSKMSQYKHVASSPDYCANYLSFPYGSTETAQFSVLDNERYHVPHHDNVAVPQKTFLTPAVSPLSKPSPTKDPLKSVFIPALPSLQIELQPKFAINKDHVQQPLNTKVIMNQLFSRVLHSAREAKEDIETPEFQDLLGKVRRGIPNQDAEIITLGTGSSLPSKYRTVSATLLRVPGVGNYLFDCGENTLGQLQRSFPPEELREVLRDLKVIWISHLHADHHLGTVSVIRAWHEVTYGTATTTTPTLTSEREQDLTKLLKEKRLFVVSDTKMVEWLAEYSGVEDYGFDKLMLLEADSNVSGDNFTYTHLGYDRQPILDSCGKPMTTFLSFNPDQSPLAPQLQAATGLRSLLTIPVLHCNSAMATSFVFPSGLKVSYSGDCRPSRDFARVGADSTVLIHEATFEDDMLQDAMAKRHSTCGEALGVAKRMRARNVILTHFSQRYTHKPTIPRLKIWASSNLYSASRSPSHPRSRSGSVSPPRSRSPHRTTAWRANNNAPDVPISEDDIHNLDNGRRGGYNDYDSDGPLTGAPTPDMMQLDDGVPVPVVVAFDLMRVRVGDMLCAQRYVPVLNRYYNYKLVTAMEKEEMRAMAAETAAGNSGKGKQKQWKKEWKREGKGKWKTNEQYGKRRSGSGAGVEIYQEGQGGAQSAAGGMGG
;
A
#
# COMPACT_ATOMS: atom_id res chain seq x y z
N LYS A 1 60.65 -13.76 9.21
CA LYS A 1 61.97 -14.10 9.81
C LYS A 1 61.75 -14.37 11.30
N SER A 2 62.43 -15.37 11.90
CA SER A 2 62.70 -15.56 13.36
C SER A 2 61.67 -15.09 14.42
N GLY A 3 61.13 -15.94 15.32
CA GLY A 3 61.18 -17.41 15.40
C GLY A 3 60.89 -18.02 16.79
N LYS A 4 60.51 -19.31 16.79
CA LYS A 4 60.79 -20.39 17.77
C LYS A 4 60.34 -20.33 19.27
N LEU A 5 59.49 -21.32 19.62
CA LEU A 5 59.62 -22.30 20.74
C LEU A 5 59.33 -21.84 22.20
N ALA A 6 58.81 -22.67 23.13
CA ALA A 6 58.24 -24.04 23.06
C ALA A 6 57.48 -24.45 24.35
N SER A 7 56.67 -25.54 24.27
CA SER A 7 56.39 -26.55 25.33
C SER A 7 55.68 -26.13 26.65
N LEU A 8 54.94 -26.97 27.40
CA LEU A 8 54.47 -28.37 27.25
C LEU A 8 53.17 -28.62 28.08
N ARG A 9 52.64 -29.86 28.10
CA ARG A 9 51.39 -30.28 28.79
C ARG A 9 51.62 -30.92 30.18
N ALA A 10 50.69 -30.67 31.13
CA ALA A 10 50.14 -31.58 32.17
C ALA A 10 49.03 -30.80 32.94
N ALA A 11 47.79 -31.27 33.16
CA ALA A 11 47.28 -32.40 33.97
C ALA A 11 47.46 -32.22 35.51
N ALA A 12 46.56 -32.62 36.43
CA ALA A 12 45.09 -32.89 36.39
C ALA A 12 44.56 -33.13 37.85
N GLY A 13 43.33 -32.71 38.19
CA GLY A 13 42.65 -33.01 39.48
C GLY A 13 43.20 -32.28 40.73
N THR A 14 42.70 -32.46 41.97
CA THR A 14 41.81 -33.52 42.51
C THR A 14 41.09 -33.11 43.85
N LEU A 15 39.81 -33.55 44.02
CA LEU A 15 39.02 -33.77 45.27
C LEU A 15 38.47 -32.64 46.20
N LEU A 16 37.48 -33.07 47.01
CA LEU A 16 36.63 -32.35 47.98
C LEU A 16 36.92 -32.82 49.43
N THR A 17 36.50 -32.05 50.47
CA THR A 17 35.42 -32.43 51.44
C THR A 17 35.34 -31.52 52.70
N ASN A 18 34.09 -31.27 53.18
CA ASN A 18 33.59 -31.19 54.59
C ASN A 18 34.29 -30.32 55.69
N ALA A 19 33.67 -29.88 56.81
CA ALA A 19 32.27 -29.55 57.16
C ALA A 19 32.13 -28.87 58.56
N ILE A 20 31.16 -27.94 58.72
CA ILE A 20 30.31 -27.63 59.91
C ILE A 20 30.91 -27.51 61.35
N ARG A 21 30.64 -26.37 62.05
CA ARG A 21 30.06 -26.31 63.44
C ARG A 21 29.54 -24.91 63.88
N ARG A 22 28.83 -24.85 65.03
CA ARG A 22 28.11 -23.70 65.67
C ARG A 22 28.97 -23.05 66.80
N THR A 23 28.66 -21.99 67.58
CA THR A 23 27.48 -21.50 68.37
C THR A 23 27.71 -20.03 68.86
N SER A 24 26.78 -19.04 68.93
CA SER A 24 25.76 -18.64 69.97
C SER A 24 25.98 -17.31 70.79
N SER A 25 24.97 -16.41 70.79
CA SER A 25 24.45 -15.49 71.86
C SER A 25 25.23 -14.30 72.55
N PHE A 26 24.70 -13.05 72.38
CA PHE A 26 24.53 -11.86 73.32
C PHE A 26 25.70 -11.31 74.23
N PRO A 27 25.64 -10.11 74.91
CA PRO A 27 24.64 -9.00 75.04
C PRO A 27 25.20 -7.53 74.84
N ALA A 28 24.53 -6.48 75.38
CA ALA A 28 24.91 -5.03 75.43
C ALA A 28 25.26 -4.55 76.89
N PRO A 29 25.61 -3.27 77.29
CA PRO A 29 24.80 -2.00 77.15
C PRO A 29 25.51 -0.58 77.26
N ALA A 30 24.71 0.54 77.27
CA ALA A 30 24.91 1.90 77.86
C ALA A 30 25.99 2.88 77.28
N LEU A 31 26.01 4.24 77.49
CA LEU A 31 25.28 5.21 78.37
C LEU A 31 25.17 6.65 77.74
N ALA A 32 24.71 7.70 78.47
CA ALA A 32 24.27 9.04 77.97
C ALA A 32 24.79 10.25 78.83
N PRO A 33 24.63 11.55 78.44
CA PRO A 33 23.48 12.39 78.91
C PRO A 33 23.02 13.55 77.95
N ALA A 34 22.71 14.77 78.46
CA ALA A 34 22.14 15.98 77.79
C ALA A 34 22.79 17.31 78.34
N PRO A 35 22.25 18.59 78.31
CA PRO A 35 20.86 19.05 78.63
C PRO A 35 20.30 20.26 77.81
N ALA A 36 19.17 20.85 78.27
CA ALA A 36 18.49 22.07 77.75
C ALA A 36 18.29 23.15 78.85
N PRO A 37 17.68 24.33 78.55
CA PRO A 37 16.24 24.59 78.83
C PRO A 37 15.54 25.28 77.62
N ALA A 38 14.43 26.06 77.62
CA ALA A 38 13.65 26.83 78.62
C ALA A 38 12.14 27.02 78.16
N PRO A 39 11.27 27.95 78.66
CA PRO A 39 9.82 27.66 78.79
C PRO A 39 8.81 28.57 78.01
N SER A 40 7.52 28.40 78.31
CA SER A 40 6.32 28.78 77.53
C SER A 40 5.27 29.60 78.30
N SER A 41 4.15 30.00 77.65
CA SER A 41 2.79 29.95 78.26
C SER A 41 1.61 30.31 77.30
N TYR A 42 0.51 29.53 77.42
CA TYR A 42 -0.94 29.90 77.29
C TYR A 42 -1.51 30.59 76.00
N LEU A 43 -2.80 30.48 75.61
CA LEU A 43 -4.05 29.88 76.19
C LEU A 43 -5.08 29.60 75.03
N VAL A 44 -5.78 28.43 75.03
CA VAL A 44 -7.26 28.22 74.79
C VAL A 44 -7.95 28.80 73.50
N ARG A 45 -8.94 28.17 72.81
CA ARG A 45 -10.06 27.27 73.18
C ARG A 45 -10.61 26.44 71.98
N ASN A 46 -11.01 25.18 72.22
CA ASN A 46 -12.19 24.41 71.70
C ASN A 46 -12.54 24.32 70.19
N LEU A 47 -13.19 23.28 69.63
CA LEU A 47 -13.61 21.86 69.89
C LEU A 47 -14.11 21.32 68.49
N PHE A 48 -14.64 20.13 68.15
CA PHE A 48 -14.95 18.77 68.69
C PHE A 48 -15.25 17.88 67.42
N ASN A 49 -15.36 16.53 67.39
CA ASN A 49 -14.94 15.41 68.26
C ASN A 49 -14.97 14.07 67.46
N TYR A 50 -14.64 12.95 68.14
CA TYR A 50 -15.03 11.55 67.89
C TYR A 50 -14.61 10.81 66.60
N ALA A 51 -13.58 9.97 66.79
CA ALA A 51 -13.49 8.59 66.31
C ALA A 51 -13.55 7.66 67.58
N PRO A 52 -13.18 6.34 67.62
CA PRO A 52 -12.71 5.45 66.54
C PRO A 52 -13.18 3.95 66.62
N ARG A 53 -12.69 3.11 65.67
CA ARG A 53 -12.62 1.62 65.69
C ARG A 53 -13.97 0.89 65.54
N THR A 54 -14.05 -0.32 64.95
CA THR A 54 -13.06 -1.42 64.84
C THR A 54 -12.76 -1.89 63.39
N THR A 55 -11.74 -2.76 63.26
CA THR A 55 -11.28 -3.46 62.04
C THR A 55 -11.53 -4.99 62.22
N PRO A 56 -11.64 -5.83 61.16
CA PRO A 56 -10.46 -6.28 60.39
C PRO A 56 -10.66 -6.69 58.90
N ASN A 57 -9.53 -6.75 58.17
CA ASN A 57 -9.17 -7.66 57.08
C ASN A 57 -10.25 -8.26 56.14
N LYS A 58 -10.22 -7.88 54.85
CA LYS A 58 -9.80 -8.75 53.71
C LYS A 58 -9.99 -8.06 52.35
N LEU A 59 -8.89 -7.71 51.68
CA LEU A 59 -8.79 -7.65 50.23
C LEU A 59 -7.52 -8.42 49.82
N PRO A 60 -7.65 -9.60 49.20
CA PRO A 60 -6.51 -10.35 48.70
C PRO A 60 -6.04 -9.84 47.33
N TYR A 61 -4.82 -10.25 47.01
CA TYR A 61 -4.13 -10.19 45.71
C TYR A 61 -3.31 -8.92 45.40
N ARG A 62 -2.04 -9.19 45.10
CA ARG A 62 -0.98 -8.24 44.74
C ARG A 62 -0.53 -8.59 43.30
N THR A 63 0.51 -7.94 42.80
CA THR A 63 1.19 -8.29 41.53
C THR A 63 2.01 -9.59 41.61
N SER A 64 1.62 -10.53 42.47
CA SER A 64 2.25 -11.84 42.72
C SER A 64 1.43 -13.03 42.22
N ASP A 65 0.15 -12.82 41.87
CA ASP A 65 -0.83 -13.90 41.69
C ASP A 65 -0.92 -14.44 40.25
N PHE A 66 -0.01 -14.00 39.37
CA PHE A 66 0.29 -14.69 38.11
C PHE A 66 1.20 -15.89 38.39
N ARG A 67 0.83 -17.08 37.91
CA ARG A 67 1.69 -18.29 37.98
C ARG A 67 3.05 -18.05 37.31
N LYS A 68 4.09 -17.86 38.12
CA LYS A 68 5.50 -17.90 37.69
C LYS A 68 6.06 -19.33 37.71
N GLU A 69 5.33 -20.26 37.10
CA GLU A 69 5.85 -21.59 36.77
C GLU A 69 5.61 -21.82 35.28
N ILE A 70 6.67 -21.60 34.49
CA ILE A 70 6.80 -22.21 33.17
C ILE A 70 7.03 -23.71 33.42
N ASP A 71 6.31 -24.57 32.72
CA ASP A 71 6.53 -26.02 32.85
C ASP A 71 7.86 -26.39 32.19
N LEU A 72 8.90 -26.57 33.01
CA LEU A 72 10.27 -26.86 32.57
C LEU A 72 10.48 -28.30 32.09
N ARG A 73 9.41 -29.08 31.84
CA ARG A 73 9.47 -30.44 31.29
C ARG A 73 9.74 -30.51 29.78
N HIS A 74 10.24 -29.41 29.19
CA HIS A 74 10.80 -29.36 27.84
C HIS A 74 12.20 -28.75 27.91
N PRO A 75 13.20 -29.27 27.16
CA PRO A 75 14.53 -28.69 27.13
C PRO A 75 14.50 -27.28 26.55
N ILE A 76 14.83 -26.28 27.39
CA ILE A 76 15.07 -24.91 26.95
C ILE A 76 16.50 -24.83 26.43
N PHE A 77 16.64 -24.75 25.10
CA PHE A 77 17.93 -24.50 24.47
C PHE A 77 18.31 -23.03 24.61
N LEU A 78 19.54 -22.77 25.06
CA LEU A 78 20.17 -21.46 24.89
C LEU A 78 20.40 -21.24 23.39
N ALA A 79 20.02 -20.06 22.87
CA ALA A 79 20.31 -19.69 21.50
C ALA A 79 21.82 -19.77 21.22
N PRO A 80 22.25 -20.24 20.03
CA PRO A 80 23.67 -20.28 19.68
C PRO A 80 24.33 -18.90 19.84
N LYS A 81 25.57 -18.88 20.37
CA LYS A 81 26.37 -17.66 20.42
C LYS A 81 26.91 -17.32 19.02
N ILE A 82 26.05 -16.74 18.19
CA ILE A 82 26.44 -16.13 16.92
C ILE A 82 27.33 -14.91 17.23
N ASP A 83 28.42 -14.74 16.47
CA ASP A 83 29.36 -13.63 16.63
C ASP A 83 28.66 -12.28 16.34
N PRO A 84 28.55 -11.35 17.33
CA PRO A 84 27.90 -10.05 17.11
C PRO A 84 28.54 -9.25 15.96
N LYS A 85 29.83 -9.47 15.68
CA LYS A 85 30.55 -8.79 14.59
C LYS A 85 30.08 -9.18 13.19
N LYS A 86 29.27 -10.24 13.05
CA LYS A 86 28.80 -10.75 11.75
C LYS A 86 27.33 -10.45 11.44
N VAL A 87 26.55 -9.98 12.42
CA VAL A 87 25.09 -9.79 12.28
C VAL A 87 24.60 -8.42 12.79
N GLY A 88 25.45 -7.65 13.47
CA GLY A 88 25.08 -6.36 14.05
C GLY A 88 24.29 -6.47 15.36
N ASP A 89 23.93 -5.31 15.93
CA ASP A 89 23.32 -5.18 17.27
C ASP A 89 21.83 -5.60 17.32
N VAL A 90 21.52 -6.83 16.92
CA VAL A 90 20.20 -7.43 17.15
C VAL A 90 20.07 -7.84 18.62
N HIS A 91 19.03 -7.36 19.32
CA HIS A 91 18.86 -7.58 20.77
C HIS A 91 18.28 -8.96 21.12
N TRP A 92 19.05 -10.02 20.89
CA TRP A 92 18.66 -11.43 21.08
C TRP A 92 18.15 -11.80 22.49
N ASN A 93 18.56 -11.08 23.54
CA ASN A 93 18.24 -11.35 24.96
C ASN A 93 16.75 -11.22 25.36
N ARG A 94 15.82 -11.26 24.41
CA ARG A 94 14.36 -11.19 24.62
C ARG A 94 13.59 -12.43 24.16
N TYR A 95 14.21 -13.31 23.39
CA TYR A 95 13.51 -14.36 22.66
C TYR A 95 13.85 -15.76 23.19
N LEU A 96 12.88 -16.37 23.88
CA LEU A 96 12.90 -17.79 24.24
C LEU A 96 12.33 -18.59 23.06
N PHE A 97 13.20 -19.25 22.31
CA PHE A 97 12.78 -20.16 21.23
C PHE A 97 12.47 -21.56 21.79
N ARG A 98 11.36 -22.14 21.35
CA ARG A 98 11.12 -23.59 21.45
C ARG A 98 12.02 -24.30 20.43
N ASN A 99 12.25 -25.60 20.60
CA ASN A 99 13.14 -26.40 19.73
C ASN A 99 12.88 -26.13 18.22
N PRO A 100 13.89 -25.91 17.36
CA PRO A 100 13.70 -25.68 15.93
C PRO A 100 12.84 -26.73 15.20
N ASP A 101 12.92 -28.01 15.59
CA ASP A 101 12.05 -29.08 15.04
C ASP A 101 10.56 -28.93 15.43
N ASN A 102 10.26 -27.93 16.25
CA ASN A 102 8.95 -27.62 16.83
C ASN A 102 8.61 -26.12 16.64
N ILE A 103 8.98 -25.56 15.48
CA ILE A 103 8.56 -24.23 14.97
C ILE A 103 7.09 -24.25 14.51
N SER A 104 6.45 -25.43 14.46
CA SER A 104 5.00 -25.53 14.42
C SER A 104 4.36 -25.08 15.75
N LEU A 105 3.12 -24.60 15.66
CA LEU A 105 2.21 -24.18 16.73
C LEU A 105 2.41 -22.77 17.32
N TYR A 106 1.33 -21.99 17.16
CA TYR A 106 0.95 -20.84 17.96
C TYR A 106 1.18 -21.05 19.48
N PRO A 107 1.50 -20.00 20.25
CA PRO A 107 1.31 -20.03 21.69
C PRO A 107 -0.19 -20.14 22.02
N PHE A 108 -0.63 -21.37 22.30
CA PHE A 108 -1.97 -21.77 22.72
C PHE A 108 -3.10 -21.61 21.70
N GLU A 109 -3.15 -22.51 20.72
CA GLU A 109 -4.42 -23.18 20.40
C GLU A 109 -4.22 -24.71 20.45
N HIS A 110 -4.32 -25.29 21.65
CA HIS A 110 -4.79 -26.66 21.76
C HIS A 110 -6.25 -26.67 21.32
N PHE A 111 -6.52 -27.21 20.14
CA PHE A 111 -7.90 -27.47 19.71
C PHE A 111 -8.53 -28.45 20.70
N ASP A 112 -9.57 -27.99 21.41
CA ASP A 112 -10.43 -28.88 22.18
C ASP A 112 -11.49 -29.48 21.24
N PRO A 113 -11.44 -30.78 20.94
CA PRO A 113 -12.41 -31.44 20.06
C PRO A 113 -13.84 -31.46 20.63
N SER A 114 -14.06 -31.00 21.87
CA SER A 114 -15.41 -30.75 22.41
C SER A 114 -16.15 -29.58 21.72
N THR A 115 -15.43 -28.69 21.03
CA THR A 115 -16.00 -27.49 20.39
C THR A 115 -16.65 -27.79 19.03
N THR A 116 -17.91 -28.25 19.05
CA THR A 116 -18.66 -28.60 17.83
C THR A 116 -18.99 -27.40 16.92
N PRO A 117 -18.86 -27.53 15.58
CA PRO A 117 -19.10 -26.43 14.63
C PRO A 117 -20.50 -25.79 14.69
N GLY A 118 -20.51 -24.45 14.72
CA GLY A 118 -21.66 -23.62 15.10
C GLY A 118 -22.73 -23.36 14.03
N HIS A 119 -23.60 -24.35 13.81
CA HIS A 119 -25.04 -24.17 13.54
C HIS A 119 -25.50 -22.98 12.65
N HIS A 120 -25.01 -22.87 11.41
CA HIS A 120 -25.70 -22.12 10.34
C HIS A 120 -25.57 -22.88 9.00
N PRO A 121 -26.49 -22.67 8.03
CA PRO A 121 -26.32 -23.15 6.66
C PRO A 121 -25.28 -22.29 5.93
N MET A 122 -24.00 -22.50 6.25
CA MET A 122 -22.89 -21.65 5.81
C MET A 122 -22.83 -21.55 4.27
N LYS A 123 -22.94 -20.34 3.72
CA LYS A 123 -22.70 -20.11 2.28
C LYS A 123 -21.19 -20.05 2.06
N PHE A 124 -20.61 -21.17 1.62
CA PHE A 124 -19.19 -21.27 1.29
C PHE A 124 -18.99 -21.18 -0.23
N TYR A 125 -18.24 -20.16 -0.65
CA TYR A 125 -17.94 -19.88 -2.05
C TYR A 125 -16.61 -19.14 -2.24
N PHE A 126 -16.04 -19.28 -3.44
CA PHE A 126 -14.90 -18.51 -3.93
C PHE A 126 -15.41 -17.44 -4.90
N GLU A 127 -14.96 -16.18 -4.77
CA GLU A 127 -15.21 -15.11 -5.73
C GLU A 127 -13.90 -14.65 -6.40
N PHE A 128 -13.88 -14.54 -7.73
CA PHE A 128 -12.76 -13.97 -8.48
C PHE A 128 -12.73 -12.44 -8.33
N ILE A 129 -11.76 -11.92 -7.58
CA ILE A 129 -11.58 -10.47 -7.40
C ILE A 129 -10.82 -9.87 -8.59
N THR A 130 -9.76 -10.54 -9.05
CA THR A 130 -8.98 -10.13 -10.23
C THR A 130 -8.74 -11.29 -11.18
N THR A 131 -8.44 -10.93 -12.42
CA THR A 131 -8.07 -11.79 -13.55
C THR A 131 -6.97 -11.06 -14.33
N PRO A 132 -6.09 -11.74 -15.06
CA PRO A 132 -4.97 -11.09 -15.76
C PRO A 132 -5.45 -10.03 -16.75
N THR A 133 -5.17 -8.77 -16.43
CA THR A 133 -5.35 -7.58 -17.27
C THR A 133 -4.16 -6.66 -17.05
N ALA A 134 -3.95 -5.66 -17.91
CA ALA A 134 -2.91 -4.66 -17.69
C ALA A 134 -3.06 -3.91 -16.33
N ASP A 135 -4.28 -3.75 -15.84
CA ASP A 135 -4.59 -3.12 -14.54
C ASP A 135 -4.36 -4.03 -13.33
N THR A 136 -4.38 -5.35 -13.53
CA THR A 136 -4.28 -6.36 -12.47
C THR A 136 -3.63 -7.62 -13.08
N PRO A 137 -2.29 -7.74 -13.09
CA PRO A 137 -1.62 -8.82 -13.82
C PRO A 137 -1.90 -10.22 -13.24
N GLY A 138 -2.20 -10.32 -11.94
CA GLY A 138 -2.44 -11.58 -11.24
C GLY A 138 -3.92 -11.92 -10.99
N THR A 139 -4.16 -13.20 -10.65
CA THR A 139 -5.48 -13.74 -10.31
C THR A 139 -5.63 -13.84 -8.79
N THR A 140 -6.63 -13.18 -8.22
CA THR A 140 -6.93 -13.27 -6.78
C THR A 140 -8.35 -13.77 -6.55
N LEU A 141 -8.48 -14.77 -5.68
CA LEU A 141 -9.75 -15.30 -5.16
C LEU A 141 -9.97 -14.80 -3.73
N LEU A 142 -11.22 -14.45 -3.40
CA LEU A 142 -11.68 -14.25 -2.04
C LEU A 142 -12.60 -15.41 -1.63
N VAL A 143 -12.34 -16.01 -0.48
CA VAL A 143 -13.16 -17.07 0.10
C VAL A 143 -14.06 -16.48 1.17
N HIS A 144 -15.34 -16.83 1.09
CA HIS A 144 -16.37 -16.29 1.96
C HIS A 144 -16.92 -17.35 2.92
N PHE A 145 -16.89 -16.99 4.21
CA PHE A 145 -17.71 -17.54 5.27
C PHE A 145 -18.42 -16.40 6.00
N ASP A 146 -19.36 -16.72 6.90
CA ASP A 146 -20.18 -15.72 7.60
C ASP A 146 -19.38 -14.90 8.63
N ASP A 147 -18.27 -15.43 9.17
CA ASP A 147 -17.45 -14.80 10.22
C ASP A 147 -15.98 -14.53 9.83
N LYS A 148 -15.44 -15.29 8.87
CA LYS A 148 -14.02 -15.31 8.45
C LYS A 148 -13.87 -15.24 6.92
N ARG A 149 -12.72 -14.75 6.43
CA ARG A 149 -12.38 -14.68 5.00
C ARG A 149 -10.91 -15.04 4.75
N TYR A 150 -10.63 -15.51 3.55
CA TYR A 150 -9.30 -15.94 3.11
C TYR A 150 -9.02 -15.37 1.71
N LEU A 151 -7.81 -14.93 1.43
CA LEU A 151 -7.36 -14.68 0.05
C LEU A 151 -6.56 -15.88 -0.46
N PHE A 152 -6.79 -16.28 -1.70
CA PHE A 152 -6.00 -17.30 -2.40
C PHE A 152 -5.59 -16.78 -3.78
N GLY A 153 -4.42 -17.19 -4.27
CA GLY A 153 -3.92 -16.78 -5.58
C GLY A 153 -2.76 -15.79 -5.50
N HIS A 154 -2.62 -14.95 -6.51
CA HIS A 154 -1.70 -13.81 -6.48
C HIS A 154 -2.23 -12.69 -5.57
N ILE A 155 -1.33 -11.82 -5.12
CA ILE A 155 -1.63 -10.51 -4.51
C ILE A 155 -0.94 -9.42 -5.37
N PRO A 156 -1.43 -9.19 -6.60
CA PRO A 156 -0.76 -8.36 -7.59
C PRO A 156 -0.92 -6.87 -7.30
N GLU A 157 -0.07 -6.05 -7.93
CA GLU A 157 -0.29 -4.60 -8.04
C GLU A 157 -1.72 -4.33 -8.57
N GLY A 158 -2.39 -3.33 -7.98
CA GLY A 158 -3.76 -2.97 -8.30
C GLY A 158 -4.85 -3.72 -7.52
N LEU A 159 -4.54 -4.80 -6.76
CA LEU A 159 -5.57 -5.57 -6.04
C LEU A 159 -6.36 -4.71 -5.05
N GLN A 160 -5.69 -3.88 -4.23
CA GLN A 160 -6.40 -3.04 -3.25
C GLN A 160 -7.34 -2.04 -3.94
N ARG A 161 -6.96 -1.49 -5.09
CA ARG A 161 -7.82 -0.66 -5.95
C ARG A 161 -8.99 -1.49 -6.51
N ALA A 162 -8.73 -2.71 -6.99
CA ALA A 162 -9.75 -3.61 -7.55
C ALA A 162 -10.83 -3.98 -6.52
N CYS A 163 -10.44 -4.26 -5.27
CA CYS A 163 -11.34 -4.44 -4.13
C CYS A 163 -12.19 -3.19 -3.88
N GLY A 164 -11.56 -2.02 -3.83
CA GLY A 164 -12.24 -0.74 -3.69
C GLY A 164 -13.29 -0.49 -4.77
N HIS A 165 -12.96 -0.74 -6.04
CA HIS A 165 -13.90 -0.63 -7.17
C HIS A 165 -15.11 -1.56 -7.04
N ARG A 166 -14.89 -2.83 -6.66
CA ARG A 166 -15.92 -3.87 -6.49
C ARG A 166 -16.69 -3.74 -5.17
N ASN A 167 -16.30 -2.82 -4.29
CA ASN A 167 -16.79 -2.66 -2.90
C ASN A 167 -16.52 -3.90 -2.00
N VAL A 168 -15.52 -4.69 -2.37
CA VAL A 168 -15.08 -5.89 -1.66
C VAL A 168 -14.31 -5.45 -0.42
N LYS A 169 -14.88 -5.70 0.76
CA LYS A 169 -14.23 -5.37 2.03
C LYS A 169 -13.21 -6.44 2.39
N LEU A 170 -11.95 -6.02 2.58
CA LEU A 170 -10.86 -6.86 3.09
C LEU A 170 -10.96 -7.09 4.61
N THR A 171 -11.85 -6.39 5.32
CA THR A 171 -12.22 -6.72 6.71
C THR A 171 -12.62 -8.19 6.83
N HIS A 172 -12.14 -8.88 7.88
CA HIS A 172 -12.26 -10.33 8.11
C HIS A 172 -11.31 -11.23 7.29
N VAL A 173 -10.45 -10.69 6.41
CA VAL A 173 -9.30 -11.44 5.90
C VAL A 173 -8.27 -11.57 7.02
N THR A 174 -7.98 -12.80 7.43
CA THR A 174 -6.92 -13.13 8.42
C THR A 174 -5.81 -13.99 7.83
N ASP A 175 -6.07 -14.63 6.69
CA ASP A 175 -5.19 -15.61 6.07
C ASP A 175 -5.09 -15.33 4.57
N ILE A 176 -3.87 -15.31 4.05
CA ILE A 176 -3.55 -15.10 2.63
C ILE A 176 -2.69 -16.28 2.16
N PHE A 177 -3.11 -16.97 1.11
CA PHE A 177 -2.40 -18.12 0.52
C PHE A 177 -1.91 -17.77 -0.89
N MET A 178 -0.62 -17.52 -1.00
CA MET A 178 0.04 -17.00 -2.20
C MET A 178 0.45 -18.12 -3.16
N SER A 179 -0.21 -18.19 -4.31
CA SER A 179 0.14 -19.14 -5.37
C SER A 179 1.23 -18.60 -6.31
N GLY A 180 1.77 -19.49 -7.14
CA GLY A 180 2.79 -19.16 -8.13
C GLY A 180 4.18 -19.06 -7.51
N LYS A 181 5.10 -18.43 -8.25
CA LYS A 181 6.44 -18.09 -7.76
C LYS A 181 6.40 -16.81 -6.91
N THR A 182 7.21 -16.76 -5.85
CA THR A 182 7.48 -15.53 -5.09
C THR A 182 8.20 -14.51 -5.99
N SER A 183 7.44 -13.56 -6.53
CA SER A 183 7.89 -12.55 -7.49
C SER A 183 6.99 -11.33 -7.43
N TRP A 184 7.50 -10.14 -7.76
CA TRP A 184 6.75 -8.88 -7.66
C TRP A 184 5.52 -8.84 -8.56
N THR A 185 5.55 -9.52 -9.70
CA THR A 185 4.37 -9.72 -10.57
C THR A 185 3.20 -10.39 -9.81
N ASN A 186 3.52 -11.31 -8.90
CA ASN A 186 2.55 -12.07 -8.12
C ASN A 186 2.30 -11.49 -6.72
N ASN A 187 3.22 -10.69 -6.16
CA ASN A 187 3.16 -10.21 -4.77
C ASN A 187 3.38 -8.71 -4.54
N GLY A 188 3.59 -7.88 -5.58
CA GLY A 188 3.86 -6.45 -5.43
C GLY A 188 2.74 -5.63 -4.77
N GLY A 189 1.49 -6.11 -4.82
CA GLY A 189 0.36 -5.50 -4.10
C GLY A 189 0.28 -5.88 -2.62
N LEU A 190 1.04 -6.88 -2.16
CA LEU A 190 0.95 -7.42 -0.80
C LEU A 190 1.23 -6.35 0.26
N LEU A 191 2.24 -5.53 0.03
CA LEU A 191 2.64 -4.47 0.94
C LEU A 191 1.54 -3.40 1.08
N GLY A 192 0.89 -3.01 -0.03
CA GLY A 192 -0.28 -2.13 -0.01
C GLY A 192 -1.47 -2.75 0.71
N VAL A 193 -1.74 -4.04 0.51
CA VAL A 193 -2.81 -4.78 1.21
C VAL A 193 -2.57 -4.85 2.73
N ILE A 194 -1.34 -5.12 3.18
CA ILE A 194 -0.97 -5.12 4.61
C ILE A 194 -1.21 -3.72 5.23
N LEU A 195 -0.75 -2.66 4.56
CA LEU A 195 -0.97 -1.28 5.00
C LEU A 195 -2.47 -0.94 5.09
N THR A 196 -3.25 -1.26 4.07
CA THR A 196 -4.70 -1.03 4.02
C THR A 196 -5.48 -1.81 5.09
N LEU A 197 -5.08 -3.06 5.38
CA LEU A 197 -5.66 -3.86 6.46
C LEU A 197 -5.37 -3.24 7.83
N ALA A 198 -4.12 -2.84 8.09
CA ALA A 198 -3.71 -2.20 9.34
C ALA A 198 -4.41 -0.83 9.54
N GLU A 199 -4.55 -0.04 8.47
CA GLU A 199 -5.26 1.25 8.49
C GLU A 199 -6.76 1.06 8.77
N SER A 200 -7.39 0.08 8.13
CA SER A 200 -8.80 -0.28 8.35
C SER A 200 -9.05 -0.78 9.78
N ALA A 201 -8.13 -1.57 10.35
CA ALA A 201 -8.18 -2.00 11.74
C ALA A 201 -8.03 -0.83 12.72
N ASN A 202 -7.02 0.02 12.55
CA ASN A 202 -6.76 1.16 13.43
C ASN A 202 -7.87 2.22 13.38
N THR A 203 -8.43 2.50 12.19
CA THR A 203 -9.59 3.39 12.04
C THR A 203 -10.81 2.79 12.75
N SER A 204 -11.12 1.51 12.52
CA SER A 204 -12.25 0.83 13.16
C SER A 204 -12.13 0.81 14.68
N ALA A 205 -10.93 0.55 15.21
CA ALA A 205 -10.68 0.59 16.66
C ALA A 205 -10.86 2.00 17.23
N THR A 206 -10.44 3.03 16.50
CA THR A 206 -10.49 4.44 16.92
C THR A 206 -11.93 4.99 16.90
N SER A 207 -12.66 4.84 15.80
CA SER A 207 -14.07 5.26 15.73
C SER A 207 -14.94 4.53 16.75
N GLN A 208 -14.67 3.25 17.03
CA GLN A 208 -15.35 2.55 18.12
C GLN A 208 -14.96 3.08 19.51
N ARG A 209 -13.69 3.46 19.77
CA ARG A 209 -13.26 4.11 21.03
C ARG A 209 -13.97 5.46 21.23
N GLU A 210 -14.15 6.24 20.17
CA GLU A 210 -14.84 7.53 20.23
C GLU A 210 -16.34 7.38 20.55
N VAL A 211 -17.05 6.54 19.79
CA VAL A 211 -18.47 6.23 20.04
C VAL A 211 -18.69 5.56 21.41
N ARG A 212 -17.69 4.85 21.96
CA ARG A 212 -17.70 4.38 23.36
C ARG A 212 -17.59 5.56 24.34
N ARG A 213 -16.59 6.44 24.17
CA ARG A 213 -16.35 7.61 25.03
C ARG A 213 -17.60 8.49 25.16
N GLU A 214 -18.26 8.79 24.04
CA GLU A 214 -19.50 9.58 24.02
C GLU A 214 -20.66 8.89 24.74
N LYS A 215 -20.83 7.57 24.55
CA LYS A 215 -21.90 6.80 25.20
C LYS A 215 -21.69 6.69 26.71
N THR A 216 -20.46 6.47 27.17
CA THR A 216 -20.15 6.46 28.60
C THR A 216 -20.36 7.84 29.20
N ALA A 217 -19.79 8.91 28.62
CA ALA A 217 -19.97 10.27 29.12
C ALA A 217 -21.45 10.71 29.14
N ARG A 218 -22.27 10.24 28.18
CA ARG A 218 -23.72 10.48 28.20
C ARG A 218 -24.45 9.72 29.31
N LEU A 219 -24.08 8.47 29.59
CA LEU A 219 -24.67 7.68 30.68
C LEU A 219 -24.24 8.21 32.06
N GLU A 220 -22.97 8.60 32.20
CA GLU A 220 -22.42 9.25 33.38
C GLU A 220 -23.12 10.58 33.66
N LYS A 221 -23.30 11.42 32.63
CA LYS A 221 -24.09 12.65 32.71
C LYS A 221 -25.53 12.37 33.18
N LEU A 222 -26.23 11.41 32.57
CA LEU A 222 -27.59 11.04 32.97
C LEU A 222 -27.68 10.45 34.38
N ALA A 223 -26.64 9.76 34.86
CA ALA A 223 -26.55 9.23 36.22
C ALA A 223 -26.26 10.29 37.29
N ASN A 224 -25.83 11.49 36.87
CA ASN A 224 -25.55 12.65 37.72
C ASN A 224 -26.63 13.73 37.64
N GLU A 225 -27.42 13.77 36.55
CA GLU A 225 -28.53 14.73 36.34
C GLU A 225 -29.90 14.21 36.80
N THR A 226 -30.06 12.92 37.11
CA THR A 226 -31.34 12.36 37.58
C THR A 226 -31.45 12.37 39.10
N GLU A 227 -32.59 12.84 39.61
CA GLU A 227 -32.91 12.88 41.05
C GLU A 227 -33.45 11.54 41.58
N ASP A 228 -33.85 10.61 40.70
CA ASP A 228 -34.30 9.26 41.07
C ASP A 228 -33.10 8.33 41.35
N PRO A 229 -32.90 7.84 42.59
CA PRO A 229 -31.80 6.94 42.92
C PRO A 229 -31.84 5.61 42.15
N ALA A 230 -33.02 5.08 41.85
CA ALA A 230 -33.17 3.82 41.12
C ALA A 230 -32.79 4.00 39.64
N GLN A 231 -33.18 5.13 39.04
CA GLN A 231 -32.76 5.48 37.68
C GLN A 231 -31.25 5.79 37.61
N ALA A 232 -30.70 6.49 38.61
CA ALA A 232 -29.26 6.73 38.72
C ALA A 232 -28.46 5.42 38.82
N GLN A 233 -28.95 4.44 39.59
CA GLN A 233 -28.34 3.11 39.67
C GLN A 233 -28.45 2.35 38.34
N TRP A 234 -29.62 2.36 37.68
CA TRP A 234 -29.81 1.73 36.37
C TRP A 234 -28.85 2.26 35.30
N TYR A 235 -28.57 3.58 35.28
CA TYR A 235 -27.55 4.14 34.39
C TYR A 235 -26.13 3.61 34.69
N ARG A 236 -25.78 3.38 35.97
CA ARG A 236 -24.47 2.84 36.40
C ARG A 236 -24.31 1.37 36.02
N GLU A 237 -25.28 0.52 36.34
CA GLU A 237 -25.31 -0.89 35.92
C GLU A 237 -25.20 -1.02 34.40
N ARG A 238 -25.85 -0.10 33.66
CA ARG A 238 -25.77 -0.02 32.20
C ARG A 238 -24.41 0.48 31.69
N MET A 239 -23.61 1.19 32.49
CA MET A 239 -22.21 1.48 32.16
C MET A 239 -21.31 0.26 32.38
N GLU A 240 -21.44 -0.43 33.51
CA GLU A 240 -20.67 -1.65 33.83
C GLU A 240 -20.92 -2.77 32.81
N LEU A 241 -22.18 -3.04 32.47
CA LEU A 241 -22.56 -4.03 31.45
C LEU A 241 -22.01 -3.67 30.04
N ASN A 242 -21.90 -2.37 29.74
CA ASN A 242 -21.24 -1.92 28.52
C ASN A 242 -19.72 -2.16 28.60
N GLU A 243 -19.07 -1.91 29.74
CA GLU A 243 -17.65 -2.16 29.93
C GLU A 243 -17.29 -3.64 29.82
N GLU A 244 -18.06 -4.54 30.45
CA GLU A 244 -17.93 -5.99 30.26
C GLU A 244 -18.03 -6.39 28.79
N ARG A 245 -19.06 -5.88 28.10
CA ARG A 245 -19.26 -6.14 26.67
C ARG A 245 -18.09 -5.58 25.85
N MET A 246 -17.48 -4.47 26.25
CA MET A 246 -16.29 -3.93 25.60
C MET A 246 -15.04 -4.77 25.88
N LYS A 247 -14.84 -5.31 27.08
CA LYS A 247 -13.75 -6.26 27.37
C LYS A 247 -13.83 -7.51 26.49
N ARG A 248 -15.03 -8.09 26.35
CA ARG A 248 -15.28 -9.22 25.43
C ARG A 248 -15.03 -8.84 23.96
N LEU A 249 -15.52 -7.68 23.51
CA LEU A 249 -15.29 -7.21 22.13
C LEU A 249 -13.82 -6.85 21.85
N ALA A 250 -13.09 -6.35 22.84
CA ALA A 250 -11.66 -6.05 22.71
C ALA A 250 -10.86 -7.35 22.50
N ALA A 251 -11.09 -8.39 23.30
CA ALA A 251 -10.46 -9.70 23.12
C ALA A 251 -10.81 -10.35 21.75
N ILE A 252 -12.04 -10.17 21.26
CA ILE A 252 -12.44 -10.61 19.92
C ILE A 252 -11.71 -9.82 18.82
N PHE A 253 -11.53 -8.50 19.01
CA PHE A 253 -10.79 -7.66 18.07
C PHE A 253 -9.29 -7.99 18.05
N GLU A 254 -8.70 -8.27 19.22
CA GLU A 254 -7.31 -8.70 19.39
C GLU A 254 -7.05 -10.09 18.77
N LYS A 255 -8.01 -11.03 18.87
CA LYS A 255 -7.98 -12.28 18.09
C LYS A 255 -8.10 -12.05 16.58
N ARG A 256 -8.93 -11.10 16.14
CA ARG A 256 -9.18 -10.79 14.71
C ARG A 256 -8.15 -9.85 14.07
N GLY A 257 -7.27 -9.23 14.85
CA GLY A 257 -6.24 -8.30 14.40
C GLY A 257 -4.96 -8.94 13.89
N LYS A 258 -4.94 -10.27 13.66
CA LYS A 258 -3.78 -11.02 13.19
C LYS A 258 -3.90 -11.34 11.71
N LEU A 259 -2.79 -11.28 10.99
CA LEU A 259 -2.67 -11.64 9.57
C LEU A 259 -1.60 -12.72 9.39
N ALA A 260 -1.98 -13.89 8.89
CA ALA A 260 -1.07 -14.93 8.44
C ALA A 260 -0.94 -14.89 6.91
N ILE A 261 0.29 -15.00 6.42
CA ILE A 261 0.61 -14.99 4.99
C ILE A 261 1.40 -16.28 4.69
N HIS A 262 0.80 -17.14 3.89
CA HIS A 262 1.31 -18.45 3.52
C HIS A 262 1.72 -18.43 2.04
N GLY A 263 2.83 -19.05 1.65
CA GLY A 263 3.28 -19.03 0.26
C GLY A 263 4.59 -19.78 0.02
N GLY A 264 5.25 -19.51 -1.11
CA GLY A 264 6.51 -20.14 -1.48
C GLY A 264 7.75 -19.55 -0.79
N PRO A 265 8.95 -20.09 -1.08
CA PRO A 265 10.21 -19.59 -0.54
C PRO A 265 10.45 -18.10 -0.80
N ASN A 266 11.29 -17.45 0.01
CA ASN A 266 11.63 -16.02 -0.05
C ASN A 266 10.48 -15.04 0.28
N LEU A 267 9.29 -15.50 0.69
CA LEU A 267 8.17 -14.63 1.07
C LEU A 267 8.49 -13.77 2.31
N THR A 268 9.12 -14.36 3.33
CA THR A 268 9.58 -13.64 4.54
C THR A 268 10.69 -12.66 4.18
N HIS A 269 11.61 -13.04 3.27
CA HIS A 269 12.65 -12.13 2.79
C HIS A 269 12.02 -10.93 2.07
N THR A 270 11.07 -11.15 1.17
CA THR A 270 10.31 -10.11 0.46
C THR A 270 9.75 -9.07 1.43
N VAL A 271 9.01 -9.51 2.44
CA VAL A 271 8.42 -8.59 3.44
C VAL A 271 9.49 -7.92 4.30
N ALA A 272 10.55 -8.64 4.69
CA ALA A 272 11.66 -8.08 5.48
C ALA A 272 12.48 -7.01 4.73
N THR A 273 12.55 -7.05 3.38
CA THR A 273 13.21 -5.98 2.61
C THR A 273 12.55 -4.62 2.86
N ALA A 274 11.22 -4.61 3.05
CA ALA A 274 10.43 -3.39 3.17
C ALA A 274 10.61 -2.66 4.52
N ARG A 275 11.39 -3.19 5.48
CA ARG A 275 11.65 -2.57 6.80
C ARG A 275 12.15 -1.12 6.74
N LYS A 276 12.74 -0.72 5.60
CA LYS A 276 13.28 0.64 5.37
C LYS A 276 12.19 1.69 5.10
N PHE A 277 10.97 1.28 4.80
CA PHE A 277 9.82 2.17 4.52
C PHE A 277 8.48 1.73 5.11
N ILE A 278 8.30 0.44 5.45
CA ILE A 278 7.07 -0.06 6.08
C ILE A 278 7.22 -0.12 7.59
N PHE A 279 6.34 0.63 8.23
CA PHE A 279 6.14 0.71 9.66
C PHE A 279 4.63 0.64 9.92
N ARG A 280 4.16 -0.34 10.69
CA ARG A 280 2.81 -0.38 11.28
C ARG A 280 2.82 -1.14 12.61
N THR A 281 1.93 -0.74 13.52
CA THR A 281 1.67 -1.45 14.78
C THR A 281 0.17 -1.67 14.96
N GLY A 282 -0.19 -2.64 15.81
CA GLY A 282 -1.59 -2.97 16.11
C GLY A 282 -2.24 -4.00 15.20
N MET A 283 -1.50 -4.58 14.25
CA MET A 283 -1.94 -5.73 13.45
C MET A 283 -0.77 -6.71 13.26
N PRO A 284 -0.61 -7.72 14.14
CA PRO A 284 0.50 -8.67 14.03
C PRO A 284 0.48 -9.47 12.72
N VAL A 285 1.65 -9.63 12.11
CA VAL A 285 1.88 -10.37 10.87
C VAL A 285 2.74 -11.60 11.14
N TYR A 286 2.34 -12.73 10.55
CA TYR A 286 3.04 -14.01 10.58
C TYR A 286 3.21 -14.52 9.16
N ILE A 287 4.36 -15.15 8.86
CA ILE A 287 4.68 -15.64 7.51
C ILE A 287 5.10 -17.11 7.57
N HIS A 288 4.49 -17.93 6.70
CA HIS A 288 4.73 -19.36 6.57
C HIS A 288 5.17 -19.67 5.12
N GLU A 289 6.32 -20.33 4.96
CA GLU A 289 6.87 -20.71 3.65
C GLU A 289 6.79 -22.23 3.46
N PHE A 290 6.06 -22.66 2.44
CA PHE A 290 6.03 -24.05 1.98
C PHE A 290 7.26 -24.35 1.12
N ASN A 291 7.85 -25.55 1.29
CA ASN A 291 9.00 -26.00 0.50
C ASN A 291 9.11 -27.53 0.50
N GLU A 292 9.77 -28.08 -0.52
CA GLU A 292 9.97 -29.52 -0.71
C GLU A 292 10.72 -30.20 0.46
N PHE A 293 11.60 -29.47 1.16
CA PHE A 293 12.40 -30.03 2.27
C PHE A 293 11.56 -30.35 3.52
N ALA A 294 10.46 -29.63 3.76
CA ALA A 294 9.55 -29.89 4.87
C ALA A 294 8.61 -31.08 4.57
N GLU A 295 8.15 -31.21 3.32
CA GLU A 295 7.17 -32.23 2.92
C GLU A 295 7.81 -33.61 2.69
N GLY A 296 9.13 -33.66 2.42
CA GLY A 296 9.90 -34.90 2.21
C GLY A 296 10.26 -35.73 3.45
N LYS A 297 9.93 -35.29 4.67
CA LYS A 297 10.17 -36.05 5.92
C LYS A 297 8.96 -36.04 6.86
N GLY A 298 7.93 -36.81 6.52
CA GLY A 298 6.87 -37.15 7.47
C GLY A 298 7.41 -38.01 8.63
N GLU A 299 7.44 -37.44 9.84
CA GLU A 299 7.31 -38.10 11.17
C GLU A 299 8.07 -39.44 11.42
N ALA A 300 9.19 -39.67 10.73
CA ALA A 300 10.02 -40.88 10.86
C ALA A 300 11.09 -40.75 11.96
N GLY A 301 10.69 -40.25 13.13
CA GLY A 301 11.55 -40.04 14.30
C GLY A 301 10.74 -39.64 15.53
N GLU A 302 11.19 -40.05 16.72
CA GLU A 302 10.64 -39.68 18.04
C GLU A 302 9.16 -39.99 18.34
N ALA A 303 8.63 -41.11 17.81
CA ALA A 303 7.49 -41.84 18.40
C ALA A 303 7.93 -43.13 19.12
N GLY A 304 9.17 -43.16 19.61
CA GLY A 304 9.91 -44.37 19.96
C GLY A 304 9.78 -44.92 21.38
N GLU A 305 8.67 -44.72 22.11
CA GLU A 305 8.41 -45.51 23.34
C GLU A 305 6.93 -45.50 23.82
N ALA A 306 6.03 -46.16 23.09
CA ALA A 306 4.68 -46.45 23.58
C ALA A 306 4.12 -47.80 23.08
N ARG A 307 4.08 -48.79 23.99
CA ARG A 307 3.28 -50.04 23.93
C ARG A 307 3.48 -50.94 22.70
N LYS A 308 4.22 -52.04 22.90
CA LYS A 308 3.93 -53.30 22.20
C LYS A 308 2.51 -53.78 22.56
N GLY A 309 1.66 -53.93 21.56
CA GLY A 309 0.42 -54.70 21.58
C GLY A 309 0.05 -55.05 20.14
N GLY A 310 -0.24 -56.32 19.86
CA GLY A 310 -0.85 -56.73 18.58
C GLY A 310 -2.30 -56.18 18.52
N ASP A 311 -2.90 -55.97 17.35
CA ASP A 311 -2.86 -56.84 16.17
C ASP A 311 -2.64 -56.07 14.85
N GLY A 312 -2.58 -56.81 13.74
CA GLY A 312 -2.25 -56.25 12.42
C GLY A 312 -3.46 -55.82 11.60
N ASP A 313 -3.41 -54.60 11.07
CA ASP A 313 -4.13 -54.21 9.84
C ASP A 313 -3.22 -53.32 8.97
N GLY A 314 -3.43 -53.35 7.65
CA GLY A 314 -2.61 -52.70 6.64
C GLY A 314 -2.94 -51.21 6.46
N GLY A 315 -2.75 -50.41 7.50
CA GLY A 315 -3.09 -48.98 7.50
C GLY A 315 -2.42 -48.20 6.37
N ALA A 316 -3.23 -47.68 5.45
CA ALA A 316 -2.76 -46.80 4.37
C ALA A 316 -2.21 -45.48 4.92
N MET A 317 -1.15 -44.96 4.30
CA MET A 317 -0.45 -43.77 4.77
C MET A 317 -1.22 -42.48 4.38
N THR A 318 -2.09 -42.01 5.27
CA THR A 318 -2.98 -40.86 5.03
C THR A 318 -2.24 -39.54 4.88
N MET A 319 -2.50 -38.78 3.81
CA MET A 319 -1.80 -37.51 3.54
C MET A 319 -2.42 -36.35 4.34
N LYS A 320 -1.82 -36.04 5.49
CA LYS A 320 -2.14 -34.86 6.32
C LYS A 320 -2.09 -33.57 5.47
N PRO A 321 -3.02 -32.61 5.68
CA PRO A 321 -2.97 -31.31 4.99
C PRO A 321 -1.81 -30.46 5.51
N SER A 322 -1.13 -29.73 4.61
CA SER A 322 -0.04 -28.81 4.94
C SER A 322 -0.49 -27.67 5.88
N TRP A 323 -1.79 -27.34 5.90
CA TRP A 323 -2.41 -26.37 6.82
C TRP A 323 -3.90 -26.69 7.06
N THR A 324 -4.44 -26.37 8.25
CA THR A 324 -5.88 -26.50 8.55
C THR A 324 -6.34 -25.51 9.63
N ASP A 325 -7.61 -25.09 9.57
CA ASP A 325 -8.29 -24.37 10.66
C ASP A 325 -9.72 -24.92 10.92
N SER A 326 -10.61 -24.11 11.51
CA SER A 326 -12.01 -24.48 11.80
C SER A 326 -12.92 -24.63 10.57
N HIS A 327 -12.50 -24.19 9.38
CA HIS A 327 -13.31 -24.23 8.16
C HIS A 327 -12.63 -24.96 7.01
N LEU A 328 -11.33 -24.77 6.81
CA LEU A 328 -10.58 -25.24 5.65
C LEU A 328 -9.45 -26.20 6.02
N LYS A 329 -9.24 -27.18 5.14
CA LYS A 329 -8.03 -27.98 4.98
C LYS A 329 -7.34 -27.54 3.69
N VAL A 330 -6.04 -27.30 3.74
CA VAL A 330 -5.23 -26.86 2.60
C VAL A 330 -4.02 -27.77 2.47
N TRP A 331 -3.85 -28.38 1.31
CA TRP A 331 -2.61 -29.03 0.89
C TRP A 331 -1.88 -28.05 -0.03
N ALA A 332 -0.65 -27.69 0.34
CA ALA A 332 0.25 -26.97 -0.55
C ALA A 332 0.92 -27.98 -1.50
N LEU A 333 1.13 -27.57 -2.75
CA LEU A 333 1.82 -28.37 -3.76
C LEU A 333 3.02 -27.56 -4.23
N SER A 334 4.22 -27.91 -3.75
CA SER A 334 5.48 -27.36 -4.25
C SER A 334 5.77 -27.93 -5.64
N ILE A 335 5.76 -27.11 -6.70
CA ILE A 335 6.00 -27.53 -8.09
C ILE A 335 7.25 -26.81 -8.64
N SER A 336 8.32 -27.58 -8.84
CA SER A 336 9.52 -27.14 -9.56
C SER A 336 9.40 -27.41 -11.08
N PRO A 337 10.07 -26.67 -11.97
CA PRO A 337 10.06 -26.93 -13.41
C PRO A 337 10.88 -28.17 -13.79
N SER A 338 10.53 -28.86 -14.87
CA SER A 338 11.34 -30.02 -15.35
C SER A 338 12.74 -29.62 -15.80
N SER A 339 12.93 -28.36 -16.20
CA SER A 339 14.24 -27.78 -16.54
C SER A 339 15.24 -27.78 -15.37
N SER A 340 14.80 -27.72 -14.10
CA SER A 340 15.70 -27.72 -12.95
C SER A 340 16.27 -29.12 -12.60
N LEU A 341 15.68 -30.20 -13.14
CA LEU A 341 16.18 -31.57 -12.98
C LEU A 341 17.42 -31.87 -13.84
N GLY A 342 17.84 -30.94 -14.70
CA GLY A 342 19.00 -31.08 -15.59
C GLY A 342 20.39 -30.96 -14.93
N SER A 343 20.48 -30.65 -13.63
CA SER A 343 21.76 -30.45 -12.94
C SER A 343 22.00 -31.49 -11.82
N PRO A 344 22.71 -32.60 -12.10
CA PRO A 344 23.28 -33.41 -11.04
C PRO A 344 24.39 -32.61 -10.33
N THR A 345 24.19 -32.34 -9.03
CA THR A 345 25.08 -31.62 -8.09
C THR A 345 25.02 -30.07 -8.07
N ALA A 346 23.93 -29.55 -7.51
CA ALA A 346 24.06 -28.56 -6.43
C ALA A 346 24.03 -29.30 -5.08
N SER A 347 25.20 -29.59 -4.52
CA SER A 347 25.46 -30.19 -3.18
C SER A 347 24.61 -31.38 -2.70
N VAL A 348 24.08 -32.23 -3.60
CA VAL A 348 23.61 -33.58 -3.21
C VAL A 348 24.80 -34.43 -2.75
N GLY A 349 24.87 -34.70 -1.45
CA GLY A 349 25.94 -35.45 -0.80
C GLY A 349 26.01 -36.91 -1.24
N SER A 350 26.80 -37.20 -2.28
CA SER A 350 26.98 -38.54 -2.85
C SER A 350 27.42 -39.56 -1.78
N SER A 351 26.63 -40.61 -1.58
CA SER A 351 26.87 -41.71 -0.64
C SER A 351 28.10 -42.56 -1.03
N LYS A 352 29.30 -42.12 -0.62
CA LYS A 352 30.57 -42.81 -0.88
C LYS A 352 31.20 -43.40 0.37
N SER A 353 31.08 -44.73 0.45
CA SER A 353 32.00 -45.72 1.05
C SER A 353 32.92 -45.25 2.19
N GLY A 354 32.72 -45.81 3.38
CA GLY A 354 33.50 -45.47 4.57
C GLY A 354 34.98 -45.84 4.47
N ARG A 355 35.84 -44.82 4.36
CA ARG A 355 37.28 -44.91 4.69
C ARG A 355 37.65 -43.74 5.58
N LYS A 356 38.39 -44.03 6.66
CA LYS A 356 38.64 -43.12 7.79
C LYS A 356 39.20 -41.77 7.34
N ARG A 357 38.62 -40.67 7.84
CA ARG A 357 39.16 -39.31 7.75
C ARG A 357 39.66 -38.82 9.13
N SER A 358 40.44 -37.75 9.13
CA SER A 358 41.15 -37.19 10.29
C SER A 358 40.29 -36.22 11.11
N LEU A 359 40.72 -36.00 12.37
CA LEU A 359 39.98 -35.26 13.39
C LEU A 359 39.68 -33.80 13.03
N ASP A 360 40.52 -33.18 12.20
CA ASP A 360 40.44 -31.75 11.88
C ASP A 360 39.30 -31.38 10.91
N GLU A 361 38.77 -32.33 10.13
CA GLU A 361 37.54 -32.09 9.33
C GLU A 361 36.27 -31.95 10.21
N PHE A 362 36.35 -32.26 11.52
CA PHE A 362 35.20 -32.26 12.42
C PHE A 362 34.87 -30.89 13.04
N GLN A 363 35.59 -29.82 12.68
CA GLN A 363 35.40 -28.47 13.25
C GLN A 363 34.82 -27.43 12.26
N GLU A 364 34.83 -27.67 10.95
CA GLU A 364 34.18 -26.81 9.95
C GLU A 364 32.84 -27.43 9.46
N GLY A 365 32.08 -28.00 10.40
CA GLY A 365 30.91 -28.85 10.15
C GLY A 365 29.60 -28.41 10.80
N VAL A 366 29.32 -27.10 10.86
CA VAL A 366 27.92 -26.63 11.03
C VAL A 366 27.20 -26.87 9.71
N SER A 367 26.04 -27.53 9.71
CA SER A 367 25.41 -27.90 8.44
C SER A 367 24.82 -26.70 7.71
N ASP A 368 24.80 -26.73 6.37
CA ASP A 368 24.13 -25.69 5.56
C ASP A 368 22.64 -25.54 5.92
N PHE A 369 22.02 -26.60 6.45
CA PHE A 369 20.66 -26.59 6.96
C PHE A 369 20.53 -25.71 8.22
N ASP A 370 21.44 -25.86 9.18
CA ASP A 370 21.48 -25.02 10.40
C ASP A 370 21.62 -23.54 10.05
N LYS A 371 22.46 -23.22 9.06
CA LYS A 371 22.65 -21.84 8.60
C LYS A 371 21.38 -21.29 7.93
N ARG A 372 20.77 -22.03 6.99
CA ARG A 372 19.51 -21.61 6.35
C ARG A 372 18.39 -21.40 7.37
N ALA A 373 18.30 -22.24 8.40
CA ALA A 373 17.35 -22.08 9.49
C ALA A 373 17.63 -20.81 10.32
N GLN A 374 18.89 -20.54 10.69
CA GLN A 374 19.29 -19.31 11.39
C GLN A 374 19.00 -18.05 10.57
N ASP A 375 19.35 -18.05 9.28
CA ASP A 375 19.09 -16.96 8.35
C ASP A 375 17.58 -16.67 8.23
N GLN A 376 16.74 -17.71 8.23
CA GLN A 376 15.28 -17.57 8.19
C GLN A 376 14.68 -17.08 9.51
N ILE A 377 15.16 -17.57 10.66
CA ILE A 377 14.76 -17.08 11.99
C ILE A 377 15.09 -15.59 12.13
N ALA A 378 16.25 -15.15 11.63
CA ALA A 378 16.63 -13.73 11.64
C ALA A 378 15.69 -12.87 10.75
N ARG A 379 15.29 -13.34 9.57
CA ARG A 379 14.29 -12.65 8.73
C ARG A 379 12.91 -12.60 9.40
N GLN A 380 12.46 -13.68 10.04
CA GLN A 380 11.22 -13.72 10.80
C GLN A 380 11.24 -12.77 12.00
N ALA A 381 12.39 -12.63 12.67
CA ALA A 381 12.58 -11.65 13.75
C ALA A 381 12.41 -10.21 13.23
N VAL A 382 12.96 -9.87 12.06
CA VAL A 382 12.77 -8.56 11.41
C VAL A 382 11.29 -8.29 11.09
N VAL A 383 10.57 -9.27 10.50
CA VAL A 383 9.13 -9.14 10.22
C VAL A 383 8.33 -8.99 11.53
N SER A 384 8.71 -9.71 12.58
CA SER A 384 8.09 -9.55 13.90
C SER A 384 8.35 -8.16 14.49
N ASP A 385 9.57 -7.63 14.35
CA ASP A 385 9.88 -6.26 14.77
C ASP A 385 9.12 -5.21 13.94
N MET A 386 8.81 -5.48 12.67
CA MET A 386 8.05 -4.63 11.73
C MET A 386 6.53 -4.55 11.98
N PHE A 387 5.92 -5.50 12.68
CA PHE A 387 4.44 -5.55 12.84
C PHE A 387 3.96 -5.94 14.24
N ASN A 388 4.77 -6.70 15.00
CA ASN A 388 4.37 -7.35 16.25
C ASN A 388 4.97 -6.66 17.50
N SER A 389 5.78 -5.60 17.34
CA SER A 389 6.52 -4.99 18.46
C SER A 389 5.70 -3.93 19.24
N ASP A 390 5.94 -3.87 20.56
CA ASP A 390 5.25 -2.96 21.51
C ASP A 390 5.60 -1.46 21.35
N TRP A 391 6.51 -1.12 20.45
CA TRP A 391 7.02 0.24 20.27
C TRP A 391 5.90 1.19 19.82
N ARG A 392 5.90 2.42 20.36
CA ARG A 392 4.93 3.46 19.96
C ARG A 392 5.65 4.75 19.65
N GLN A 393 5.06 5.54 18.75
CA GLN A 393 5.66 6.79 18.26
C GLN A 393 6.00 7.78 19.38
N ASP A 394 5.23 7.77 20.47
CA ASP A 394 5.43 8.62 21.65
C ASP A 394 6.19 7.96 22.80
N SER A 395 6.74 6.75 22.61
CA SER A 395 7.61 6.06 23.57
C SER A 395 8.99 6.71 23.65
N LEU A 396 9.05 7.85 24.32
CA LEU A 396 10.29 8.45 24.81
C LEU A 396 10.87 7.59 25.95
N VAL A 397 12.19 7.53 26.01
CA VAL A 397 12.95 6.80 27.03
C VAL A 397 14.06 7.69 27.55
N GLU A 398 14.21 7.73 28.87
CA GLU A 398 15.27 8.45 29.56
C GLU A 398 16.59 7.69 29.43
N MET A 399 17.63 8.36 28.95
CA MET A 399 19.00 7.86 28.85
C MET A 399 20.00 9.03 29.00
N PRO A 400 21.23 8.79 29.46
CA PRO A 400 22.29 9.81 29.44
C PRO A 400 22.59 10.30 28.02
N LEU A 401 22.91 11.58 27.86
CA LEU A 401 23.17 12.20 26.55
C LEU A 401 24.30 11.52 25.75
N ARG A 402 25.35 11.05 26.44
CA ARG A 402 26.47 10.26 25.91
C ARG A 402 26.13 8.84 25.40
N GLU A 403 24.90 8.37 25.65
CA GLU A 403 24.45 7.02 25.27
C GLU A 403 23.47 7.07 24.08
N VAL A 404 23.27 8.27 23.50
CA VAL A 404 22.33 8.50 22.40
C VAL A 404 22.97 8.21 21.05
N ARG A 405 22.60 7.07 20.45
CA ARG A 405 22.94 6.78 19.04
C ARG A 405 22.24 7.77 18.09
N HIS A 406 23.02 8.60 17.41
CA HIS A 406 22.53 9.50 16.35
C HIS A 406 22.07 8.71 15.10
N PRO A 407 21.13 9.23 14.28
CA PRO A 407 20.54 10.58 14.28
C PRO A 407 19.23 10.71 15.10
N ALA A 408 19.12 10.03 16.25
CA ALA A 408 17.91 10.11 17.09
C ALA A 408 17.55 11.53 17.56
N LYS A 409 16.24 11.82 17.66
CA LYS A 409 15.74 13.10 18.18
C LYS A 409 15.68 13.10 19.71
N ILE A 410 16.38 14.08 20.28
CA ILE A 410 16.60 14.26 21.71
C ILE A 410 15.68 15.37 22.25
N PHE A 411 15.02 15.08 23.37
CA PHE A 411 14.16 16.00 24.10
C PHE A 411 14.65 16.16 25.54
N VAL A 412 14.39 17.31 26.14
CA VAL A 412 14.53 17.56 27.58
C VAL A 412 13.16 17.95 28.12
N ARG A 413 12.85 17.54 29.36
CA ARG A 413 11.66 18.02 30.05
C ARG A 413 11.97 19.37 30.69
N ASN A 414 11.29 20.41 30.24
CA ASN A 414 11.41 21.75 30.81
C ASN A 414 10.98 21.72 32.30
N ARG A 415 11.82 22.27 33.20
CA ARG A 415 11.62 22.11 34.66
C ARG A 415 10.42 22.88 35.20
N GLU A 416 10.04 24.00 34.57
CA GLU A 416 8.99 24.92 35.04
C GLU A 416 7.64 24.60 34.42
N THR A 417 7.60 24.34 33.11
CA THR A 417 6.36 24.06 32.37
C THR A 417 6.02 22.58 32.28
N HIS A 418 6.93 21.69 32.71
CA HIS A 418 6.91 20.23 32.55
C HIS A 418 6.74 19.70 31.11
N LYS A 419 6.72 20.59 30.10
CA LYS A 419 6.59 20.26 28.68
C LYS A 419 7.89 19.67 28.12
N LEU A 420 7.75 18.88 27.06
CA LEU A 420 8.86 18.36 26.29
C LEU A 420 9.37 19.43 25.31
N GLN A 421 10.66 19.72 25.33
CA GLN A 421 11.32 20.64 24.40
C GLN A 421 12.49 19.91 23.72
N PRO A 422 12.78 20.15 22.43
CA PRO A 422 13.97 19.58 21.79
C PRO A 422 15.24 20.02 22.53
N TYR A 423 16.21 19.13 22.68
CA TYR A 423 17.50 19.48 23.28
C TYR A 423 18.33 20.36 22.34
N THR A 424 18.84 21.51 22.83
CA THR A 424 19.55 22.55 22.05
C THR A 424 20.97 22.88 22.54
N GLY A 425 21.52 22.10 23.49
CA GLY A 425 22.91 22.23 23.95
C GLY A 425 23.93 21.50 23.06
N PRO A 426 25.19 21.36 23.52
CA PRO A 426 26.27 20.70 22.78
C PRO A 426 25.96 19.25 22.38
N ARG A 427 26.58 18.77 21.30
CA ARG A 427 26.56 17.37 20.86
C ARG A 427 27.99 16.87 20.66
N GLU A 428 28.19 15.55 20.64
CA GLU A 428 29.50 14.90 20.46
C GLU A 428 30.15 15.16 19.08
N GLU A 429 29.43 15.83 18.18
CA GLU A 429 29.90 16.27 16.85
C GLU A 429 30.84 17.50 16.91
N GLY A 430 31.07 18.10 18.09
CA GLY A 430 31.96 19.25 18.29
C GLY A 430 32.95 19.05 19.45
N ASN A 431 34.02 19.85 19.48
CA ASN A 431 35.09 19.81 20.49
C ASN A 431 34.67 20.30 21.91
N GLU A 432 33.38 20.46 22.18
CA GLU A 432 32.88 20.90 23.49
C GLU A 432 32.53 19.69 24.40
N PRO A 433 32.83 19.76 25.71
CA PRO A 433 32.48 18.68 26.64
C PRO A 433 30.95 18.57 26.78
N VAL A 434 30.41 17.44 26.32
CA VAL A 434 28.97 17.16 26.36
C VAL A 434 28.49 17.05 27.82
N PRO A 435 27.43 17.79 28.22
CA PRO A 435 26.98 17.83 29.61
C PRO A 435 26.34 16.50 30.04
N ASP A 436 26.65 16.04 31.26
CA ASP A 436 26.05 14.84 31.85
C ASP A 436 24.60 15.11 32.28
N ILE A 437 23.70 15.04 31.31
CA ILE A 437 22.26 15.19 31.50
C ILE A 437 21.51 13.95 31.01
N THR A 438 20.48 13.56 31.77
CA THR A 438 19.47 12.61 31.31
C THR A 438 18.57 13.29 30.28
N VAL A 439 18.41 12.66 29.12
CA VAL A 439 17.59 13.15 28.00
C VAL A 439 16.56 12.12 27.60
N LEU A 440 15.43 12.60 27.08
CA LEU A 440 14.32 11.80 26.59
C LEU A 440 14.50 11.58 25.08
N VAL A 441 14.78 10.35 24.68
CA VAL A 441 15.00 9.99 23.27
C VAL A 441 13.90 9.06 22.79
N ARG A 442 13.40 9.27 21.57
CA ARG A 442 12.53 8.28 20.92
C ARG A 442 13.38 7.05 20.62
N LYS A 443 13.04 5.89 21.18
CA LYS A 443 13.74 4.65 20.80
C LYS A 443 13.71 4.50 19.27
N PRO A 444 14.80 4.07 18.63
CA PRO A 444 14.72 3.65 17.24
C PRO A 444 13.73 2.48 17.11
N TRP A 445 13.09 2.37 15.95
CA TRP A 445 12.24 1.22 15.64
C TRP A 445 13.12 -0.03 15.50
N PRO A 446 12.82 -1.16 16.17
CA PRO A 446 13.69 -2.33 16.16
C PRO A 446 14.02 -2.85 14.76
N GLY A 447 13.02 -2.97 13.87
CA GLY A 447 13.22 -3.42 12.50
C GLY A 447 14.02 -2.46 11.60
N ALA A 448 14.20 -1.21 12.03
CA ALA A 448 15.04 -0.22 11.34
C ALA A 448 16.50 -0.21 11.85
N LEU A 449 16.83 -0.99 12.88
CA LEU A 449 18.22 -1.21 13.32
C LEU A 449 18.95 -2.24 12.45
N THR A 450 18.21 -3.14 11.80
CA THR A 450 18.75 -4.16 10.90
C THR A 450 19.22 -3.52 9.59
N GLN A 451 20.51 -3.24 9.48
CA GLN A 451 21.11 -2.62 8.29
C GLN A 451 20.94 -3.50 7.05
N THR A 452 21.38 -4.76 7.10
CA THR A 452 21.28 -5.75 6.01
C THR A 452 20.50 -6.99 6.46
N LEU A 453 19.95 -7.74 5.50
CA LEU A 453 19.32 -9.05 5.75
C LEU A 453 20.30 -10.20 5.45
N PRO A 454 20.12 -11.38 6.07
CA PRO A 454 20.80 -12.59 5.63
C PRO A 454 20.46 -12.88 4.16
N PRO A 455 21.47 -12.97 3.26
CA PRO A 455 21.24 -13.03 1.82
C PRO A 455 20.43 -14.26 1.43
N THR A 456 19.65 -14.14 0.37
CA THR A 456 18.86 -15.27 -0.19
C THR A 456 19.10 -15.39 -1.69
N THR A 457 18.68 -16.51 -2.26
CA THR A 457 18.79 -16.79 -3.70
C THR A 457 17.40 -16.95 -4.31
N PRO A 458 17.19 -16.60 -5.59
CA PRO A 458 15.91 -16.81 -6.26
C PRO A 458 15.42 -18.26 -6.20
N SER A 459 14.10 -18.45 -6.25
CA SER A 459 13.46 -19.76 -6.21
C SER A 459 12.56 -19.97 -7.43
N ASP A 460 12.72 -21.13 -8.06
CA ASP A 460 11.88 -21.60 -9.16
C ASP A 460 10.71 -22.48 -8.69
N ILE A 461 10.41 -22.55 -7.39
CA ILE A 461 9.24 -23.27 -6.88
C ILE A 461 7.99 -22.42 -7.11
N SER A 462 7.00 -22.97 -7.82
CA SER A 462 5.63 -22.48 -7.90
C SER A 462 4.77 -23.19 -6.86
N ILE A 463 4.02 -22.45 -6.02
CA ILE A 463 3.05 -23.07 -5.09
C ILE A 463 1.67 -23.14 -5.73
N SER A 464 1.09 -24.34 -5.73
CA SER A 464 -0.33 -24.58 -6.02
C SER A 464 -1.05 -25.10 -4.76
N TYR A 465 -2.38 -25.11 -4.75
CA TYR A 465 -3.17 -25.51 -3.57
C TYR A 465 -4.33 -26.44 -3.90
N ILE A 466 -4.57 -27.44 -3.06
CA ILE A 466 -5.86 -28.15 -2.98
C ILE A 466 -6.54 -27.70 -1.69
N ILE A 467 -7.80 -27.26 -1.81
CA ILE A 467 -8.53 -26.55 -0.75
C ILE A 467 -9.86 -27.26 -0.56
N GLN A 468 -10.09 -27.85 0.61
CA GLN A 468 -11.35 -28.49 0.99
C GLN A 468 -11.97 -27.81 2.21
N HIS A 469 -13.29 -27.68 2.25
CA HIS A 469 -14.00 -27.50 3.51
C HIS A 469 -13.95 -28.77 4.38
N HIS A 470 -14.23 -28.66 5.67
CA HIS A 470 -14.54 -29.81 6.51
C HIS A 470 -15.86 -30.49 6.13
N ASP A 471 -16.09 -31.71 6.60
CA ASP A 471 -17.34 -32.40 6.31
C ASP A 471 -18.52 -31.72 7.02
N VAL A 472 -19.58 -31.44 6.27
CA VAL A 472 -20.75 -30.72 6.76
C VAL A 472 -21.64 -31.71 7.52
N ARG A 473 -21.83 -31.46 8.82
CA ARG A 473 -22.74 -32.25 9.68
C ARG A 473 -24.12 -32.38 9.02
N GLY A 474 -24.64 -33.60 8.94
CA GLY A 474 -25.90 -33.87 8.27
C GLY A 474 -27.11 -33.13 8.85
N LYS A 475 -28.22 -33.16 8.10
CA LYS A 475 -29.44 -32.45 8.45
C LYS A 475 -30.06 -33.05 9.73
N PHE A 476 -30.36 -32.19 10.70
CA PHE A 476 -31.11 -32.57 11.90
C PHE A 476 -32.57 -32.87 11.55
N ASN A 477 -33.04 -34.06 11.91
CA ASN A 477 -34.40 -34.51 11.71
C ASN A 477 -35.24 -34.20 12.96
N ALA A 478 -35.84 -33.01 12.98
CA ALA A 478 -36.69 -32.55 14.07
C ALA A 478 -37.93 -33.43 14.30
N GLU A 479 -38.47 -34.06 13.26
CA GLU A 479 -39.63 -34.97 13.39
C GLU A 479 -39.24 -36.25 14.14
N LYS A 480 -38.09 -36.84 13.79
CA LYS A 480 -37.52 -38.00 14.48
C LYS A 480 -37.14 -37.68 15.93
N ALA A 481 -36.63 -36.47 16.21
CA ALA A 481 -36.37 -36.02 17.58
C ALA A 481 -37.65 -35.91 18.44
N ILE A 482 -38.74 -35.39 17.88
CA ILE A 482 -40.05 -35.31 18.55
C ILE A 482 -40.62 -36.71 18.78
N ALA A 483 -40.52 -37.60 17.78
CA ALA A 483 -40.97 -38.99 17.89
C ALA A 483 -40.18 -39.81 18.94
N LEU A 484 -38.97 -39.38 19.28
CA LEU A 484 -38.14 -39.92 20.37
C LEU A 484 -38.40 -39.22 21.73
N GLY A 485 -39.43 -38.38 21.84
CA GLY A 485 -39.84 -37.70 23.07
C GLY A 485 -38.98 -36.50 23.48
N VAL A 486 -38.17 -35.96 22.56
CA VAL A 486 -37.37 -34.75 22.84
C VAL A 486 -38.21 -33.49 22.58
N PRO A 487 -38.43 -32.62 23.59
CA PRO A 487 -39.20 -31.39 23.40
C PRO A 487 -38.49 -30.38 22.51
N ARG A 488 -39.26 -29.66 21.69
CA ARG A 488 -38.76 -28.53 20.87
C ARG A 488 -38.21 -27.43 21.79
N GLY A 489 -36.92 -27.12 21.66
CA GLY A 489 -36.26 -26.10 22.49
C GLY A 489 -34.75 -26.36 22.64
N PRO A 490 -34.14 -25.94 23.78
CA PRO A 490 -32.70 -26.06 24.01
C PRO A 490 -32.11 -27.46 23.84
N MET A 491 -32.90 -28.52 24.06
CA MET A 491 -32.47 -29.91 23.84
C MET A 491 -32.15 -30.23 22.37
N PHE A 492 -32.82 -29.58 21.40
CA PHE A 492 -32.44 -29.71 19.99
C PHE A 492 -31.07 -29.07 19.74
N SER A 493 -30.80 -27.92 20.37
CA SER A 493 -29.48 -27.28 20.27
C SER A 493 -28.39 -28.22 20.77
N LYS A 494 -28.57 -28.81 21.95
CA LYS A 494 -27.65 -29.81 22.55
C LYS A 494 -27.37 -30.99 21.61
N LEU A 495 -28.42 -31.62 21.08
CA LEU A 495 -28.29 -32.72 20.11
C LEU A 495 -27.49 -32.28 18.88
N THR A 496 -27.77 -31.11 18.31
CA THR A 496 -27.01 -30.59 17.16
C THR A 496 -25.57 -30.19 17.48
N SER A 497 -25.25 -29.86 18.74
CA SER A 497 -23.90 -29.60 19.23
C SER A 497 -23.21 -30.87 19.76
N GLY A 498 -23.64 -32.06 19.33
CA GLY A 498 -22.99 -33.33 19.67
C GLY A 498 -23.26 -33.85 21.09
N GLN A 499 -24.15 -33.22 21.85
CA GLN A 499 -24.48 -33.62 23.22
C GLN A 499 -25.76 -34.46 23.23
N SER A 500 -25.67 -35.68 23.75
CA SER A 500 -26.84 -36.50 24.07
C SER A 500 -27.77 -35.79 25.07
N VAL A 501 -29.07 -36.05 24.98
CA VAL A 501 -30.09 -35.51 25.91
C VAL A 501 -31.02 -36.60 26.39
N GLU A 502 -31.56 -36.44 27.59
CA GLU A 502 -32.65 -37.29 28.07
C GLU A 502 -33.99 -36.83 27.47
N SER A 503 -34.73 -37.79 26.94
CA SER A 503 -36.13 -37.68 26.51
C SER A 503 -37.06 -37.53 27.71
N ALA A 504 -38.31 -37.06 27.48
CA ALA A 504 -39.35 -37.04 28.50
C ALA A 504 -39.62 -38.43 29.13
N ASP A 505 -39.36 -39.51 28.39
CA ASP A 505 -39.46 -40.90 28.87
C ASP A 505 -38.24 -41.38 29.69
N GLY A 506 -37.27 -40.51 30.00
CA GLY A 506 -36.01 -40.89 30.67
C GLY A 506 -35.02 -41.67 29.78
N LYS A 507 -35.23 -41.69 28.46
CA LYS A 507 -34.33 -42.35 27.49
C LYS A 507 -33.26 -41.40 26.98
N THR A 508 -32.00 -41.80 27.03
CA THR A 508 -30.88 -41.06 26.42
C THR A 508 -30.96 -41.12 24.89
N ILE A 509 -31.11 -39.97 24.25
CA ILE A 509 -31.07 -39.81 22.79
C ILE A 509 -29.71 -39.25 22.39
N THR A 510 -28.99 -39.94 21.51
CA THR A 510 -27.70 -39.47 20.96
C THR A 510 -27.92 -38.62 19.69
N PRO A 511 -26.94 -37.78 19.30
CA PRO A 511 -27.01 -37.01 18.06
C PRO A 511 -27.29 -37.87 16.81
N ASP A 512 -26.67 -39.05 16.72
CA ASP A 512 -26.72 -39.97 15.58
C ASP A 512 -28.12 -40.56 15.37
N MET A 513 -28.93 -40.63 16.43
CA MET A 513 -30.33 -41.05 16.33
C MET A 513 -31.17 -40.04 15.53
N VAL A 514 -30.76 -38.77 15.45
CA VAL A 514 -31.59 -37.65 14.96
C VAL A 514 -30.90 -36.77 13.92
N ILE A 515 -29.62 -37.01 13.60
CA ILE A 515 -28.84 -36.30 12.59
C ILE A 515 -28.58 -37.26 11.42
N GLY A 516 -28.79 -36.80 10.18
CA GLY A 516 -28.44 -37.58 8.99
C GLY A 516 -26.92 -37.69 8.79
N GLU A 517 -26.48 -38.51 7.83
CA GLU A 517 -25.03 -38.68 7.59
C GLU A 517 -24.33 -37.36 7.21
N PRO A 518 -23.05 -37.17 7.60
CA PRO A 518 -22.24 -36.05 7.16
C PRO A 518 -22.11 -36.00 5.63
N GLN A 519 -22.18 -34.80 5.06
CA GLN A 519 -21.91 -34.58 3.65
C GLN A 519 -20.44 -34.15 3.47
N PRO A 520 -19.68 -34.75 2.54
CA PRO A 520 -18.30 -34.34 2.30
C PRO A 520 -18.16 -32.83 2.07
N GLY A 521 -17.10 -32.24 2.64
CA GLY A 521 -16.76 -30.85 2.38
C GLY A 521 -16.50 -30.60 0.89
N GLY A 522 -17.05 -29.52 0.34
CA GLY A 522 -16.76 -29.14 -1.05
C GLY A 522 -15.33 -28.63 -1.17
N GLY A 523 -14.67 -28.90 -2.30
CA GLY A 523 -13.29 -28.48 -2.53
C GLY A 523 -12.97 -28.06 -3.97
N ILE A 524 -11.83 -27.38 -4.11
CA ILE A 524 -11.24 -26.94 -5.38
C ILE A 524 -9.74 -27.21 -5.42
N ALA A 525 -9.17 -27.22 -6.62
CA ALA A 525 -7.73 -27.29 -6.87
C ALA A 525 -7.28 -26.02 -7.61
N LEU A 526 -6.55 -25.13 -6.93
CA LEU A 526 -5.96 -23.91 -7.50
C LEU A 526 -4.53 -24.22 -8.00
N MET A 527 -4.39 -24.42 -9.30
CA MET A 527 -3.13 -24.80 -9.95
C MET A 527 -2.50 -23.58 -10.63
N ASP A 528 -1.24 -23.29 -10.31
CA ASP A 528 -0.51 -22.11 -10.74
C ASP A 528 0.77 -22.51 -11.48
N ILE A 529 0.74 -22.33 -12.80
CA ILE A 529 1.69 -22.91 -13.75
C ILE A 529 2.28 -21.77 -14.61
N PRO A 530 3.43 -21.20 -14.20
CA PRO A 530 3.99 -20.00 -14.84
C PRO A 530 4.46 -20.22 -16.28
N THR A 531 5.06 -21.39 -16.55
CA THR A 531 5.61 -21.77 -17.86
C THR A 531 5.40 -23.27 -18.12
N ALA A 532 5.55 -23.70 -19.37
CA ALA A 532 5.17 -25.04 -19.81
C ALA A 532 5.98 -26.19 -19.17
N ASP A 533 7.21 -25.90 -18.72
CA ASP A 533 8.09 -26.85 -18.04
C ASP A 533 7.62 -27.23 -16.61
N TYR A 534 6.67 -26.51 -16.02
CA TYR A 534 6.03 -26.92 -14.76
C TYR A 534 4.95 -28.00 -14.97
N VAL A 535 4.47 -28.23 -16.19
CA VAL A 535 3.33 -29.12 -16.46
C VAL A 535 3.65 -30.58 -16.17
N GLU A 536 4.85 -31.06 -16.50
CA GLU A 536 5.26 -32.45 -16.28
C GLU A 536 5.28 -32.82 -14.78
N ASN A 537 5.90 -31.97 -13.96
CA ASN A 537 5.96 -32.16 -12.51
C ASN A 537 4.62 -31.93 -11.81
N LEU A 538 3.66 -31.22 -12.44
CA LEU A 538 2.27 -31.17 -11.99
C LEU A 538 1.52 -32.48 -12.25
N VAL A 539 1.51 -32.98 -13.49
CA VAL A 539 0.61 -34.09 -13.88
C VAL A 539 1.02 -35.43 -13.24
N ASN A 540 2.30 -35.57 -12.91
CA ASN A 540 2.87 -36.75 -12.26
C ASN A 540 2.74 -36.78 -10.72
N ARG A 541 2.08 -35.78 -10.11
CA ARG A 541 1.93 -35.71 -8.64
C ARG A 541 1.08 -36.84 -8.05
N PRO A 542 1.44 -37.38 -6.86
CA PRO A 542 0.70 -38.46 -6.20
C PRO A 542 -0.68 -38.03 -5.69
N GLU A 543 -0.90 -36.76 -5.36
CA GLU A 543 -2.17 -36.27 -4.79
C GLU A 543 -3.38 -36.55 -5.70
N TRP A 544 -3.17 -36.65 -7.02
CA TRP A 544 -4.22 -37.00 -8.00
C TRP A 544 -4.73 -38.43 -7.90
N THR A 545 -4.02 -39.32 -7.19
CA THR A 545 -4.43 -40.71 -6.93
C THR A 545 -4.88 -40.93 -5.49
N THR A 546 -4.56 -40.03 -4.55
CA THR A 546 -4.94 -40.12 -3.13
C THR A 546 -6.44 -39.85 -2.92
N PRO A 547 -7.26 -40.84 -2.50
CA PRO A 547 -8.72 -40.66 -2.44
C PRO A 547 -9.16 -39.57 -1.46
N GLU A 548 -8.42 -39.37 -0.38
CA GLU A 548 -8.72 -38.37 0.66
C GLU A 548 -8.59 -36.93 0.14
N VAL A 549 -7.57 -36.67 -0.68
CA VAL A 549 -7.26 -35.35 -1.25
C VAL A 549 -8.23 -35.01 -2.40
N MET A 550 -8.66 -36.02 -3.15
CA MET A 550 -9.65 -35.89 -4.23
C MET A 550 -11.11 -35.90 -3.73
N ARG A 551 -11.35 -36.21 -2.44
CA ARG A 551 -12.70 -36.31 -1.85
C ARG A 551 -13.40 -34.94 -1.81
N GLY A 552 -14.57 -34.85 -2.44
CA GLY A 552 -15.35 -33.60 -2.47
C GLY A 552 -14.80 -32.51 -3.40
N LEU A 553 -13.73 -32.79 -4.14
CA LEU A 553 -13.22 -31.91 -5.19
C LEU A 553 -14.29 -31.71 -6.28
N THR A 554 -14.49 -30.48 -6.74
CA THR A 554 -15.49 -30.12 -7.77
C THR A 554 -14.88 -29.44 -8.99
N THR A 555 -13.86 -28.60 -8.76
CA THR A 555 -13.40 -27.61 -9.73
C THR A 555 -11.89 -27.42 -9.64
N PHE A 556 -11.22 -27.46 -10.79
CA PHE A 556 -9.87 -26.93 -10.95
C PHE A 556 -9.95 -25.46 -11.38
N ILE A 557 -9.16 -24.60 -10.74
CA ILE A 557 -8.89 -23.23 -11.15
C ILE A 557 -7.44 -23.19 -11.64
N TRP A 558 -7.27 -22.86 -12.91
CA TRP A 558 -5.99 -22.86 -13.61
C TRP A 558 -5.50 -21.43 -13.79
N VAL A 559 -4.48 -21.03 -13.03
CA VAL A 559 -3.70 -19.81 -13.27
C VAL A 559 -2.55 -20.20 -14.19
N LEU A 560 -2.62 -19.79 -15.47
CA LEU A 560 -1.70 -20.25 -16.51
C LEU A 560 -0.98 -19.09 -17.16
N GLY A 561 0.35 -19.18 -17.25
CA GLY A 561 1.15 -18.30 -18.09
C GLY A 561 0.82 -18.45 -19.59
N PRO A 562 1.25 -17.49 -20.44
CA PRO A 562 0.96 -17.52 -21.87
C PRO A 562 1.44 -18.80 -22.55
N GLY A 563 0.58 -19.41 -23.38
CA GLY A 563 0.89 -20.63 -24.15
C GLY A 563 0.86 -21.94 -23.36
N VAL A 564 0.90 -21.91 -22.01
CA VAL A 564 0.89 -23.11 -21.15
C VAL A 564 -0.36 -23.97 -21.39
N SER A 565 -1.49 -23.32 -21.68
CA SER A 565 -2.77 -23.92 -22.07
C SER A 565 -2.68 -24.90 -23.24
N SER A 566 -1.70 -24.71 -24.13
CA SER A 566 -1.51 -25.51 -25.34
C SER A 566 -0.54 -26.70 -25.15
N HIS A 567 -0.04 -26.94 -23.93
CA HIS A 567 0.91 -28.02 -23.67
C HIS A 567 0.24 -29.42 -23.70
N PRO A 568 0.70 -30.39 -24.52
CA PRO A 568 -0.01 -31.66 -24.72
C PRO A 568 -0.36 -32.43 -23.44
N LEU A 569 0.58 -32.53 -22.48
CA LEU A 569 0.33 -33.23 -21.20
C LEU A 569 -0.77 -32.56 -20.36
N LEU A 570 -0.93 -31.23 -20.45
CA LEU A 570 -2.02 -30.53 -19.78
C LEU A 570 -3.36 -30.82 -20.48
N GLN A 571 -3.37 -30.93 -21.80
CA GLN A 571 -4.56 -31.28 -22.58
C GLN A 571 -5.03 -32.71 -22.30
N GLU A 572 -4.09 -33.67 -22.16
CA GLU A 572 -4.40 -35.02 -21.72
C GLU A 572 -4.93 -35.05 -20.28
N PHE A 573 -4.25 -34.37 -19.35
CA PHE A 573 -4.66 -34.32 -17.94
C PHE A 573 -6.06 -33.71 -17.75
N VAL A 574 -6.35 -32.58 -18.40
CA VAL A 574 -7.67 -31.93 -18.36
C VAL A 574 -8.74 -32.83 -19.00
N SER A 575 -8.42 -33.56 -20.07
CA SER A 575 -9.34 -34.54 -20.67
C SER A 575 -9.63 -35.72 -19.73
N LYS A 576 -8.60 -36.24 -19.04
CA LYS A 576 -8.68 -37.31 -18.03
C LYS A 576 -9.44 -36.90 -16.76
N MET A 577 -9.49 -35.59 -16.47
CA MET A 577 -10.16 -35.00 -15.31
C MET A 577 -11.53 -34.36 -15.63
N SER A 578 -12.09 -34.63 -16.81
CA SER A 578 -13.28 -33.97 -17.37
C SER A 578 -14.60 -34.14 -16.58
N GLN A 579 -14.63 -34.99 -15.56
CA GLN A 579 -15.72 -35.04 -14.56
C GLN A 579 -15.80 -33.76 -13.71
N TYR A 580 -14.68 -33.06 -13.50
CA TYR A 580 -14.60 -31.81 -12.76
C TYR A 580 -14.91 -30.60 -13.66
N LYS A 581 -15.12 -29.42 -13.07
CA LYS A 581 -15.13 -28.17 -13.84
C LYS A 581 -13.73 -27.59 -13.90
N HIS A 582 -13.38 -26.97 -15.03
CA HIS A 582 -12.08 -26.33 -15.20
C HIS A 582 -12.30 -24.85 -15.53
N VAL A 583 -11.83 -23.97 -14.66
CA VAL A 583 -11.89 -22.50 -14.84
C VAL A 583 -10.48 -22.02 -15.15
N ALA A 584 -10.27 -21.29 -16.24
CA ALA A 584 -8.95 -20.82 -16.68
C ALA A 584 -8.81 -19.30 -16.53
N SER A 585 -7.78 -18.86 -15.80
CA SER A 585 -7.37 -17.47 -15.62
C SER A 585 -5.99 -17.29 -16.26
N SER A 586 -5.96 -16.74 -17.47
CA SER A 586 -4.76 -16.65 -18.30
C SER A 586 -4.91 -15.57 -19.36
N PRO A 587 -3.82 -14.90 -19.80
CA PRO A 587 -3.84 -14.06 -21.00
C PRO A 587 -4.34 -14.78 -22.27
N ASP A 588 -4.29 -16.12 -22.31
CA ASP A 588 -4.82 -16.93 -23.41
C ASP A 588 -6.37 -17.03 -23.46
N TYR A 589 -7.04 -16.69 -22.35
CA TYR A 589 -8.47 -16.96 -22.08
C TYR A 589 -9.27 -15.77 -21.52
N CYS A 590 -8.65 -14.89 -20.74
CA CYS A 590 -9.26 -13.67 -20.21
C CYS A 590 -9.00 -12.49 -21.17
N ALA A 591 -9.99 -11.63 -21.37
CA ALA A 591 -9.81 -10.40 -22.15
C ALA A 591 -9.09 -9.30 -21.35
N ASN A 592 -8.37 -8.39 -22.01
CA ASN A 592 -7.70 -7.24 -21.38
C ASN A 592 -8.67 -6.07 -21.13
N TYR A 593 -9.74 -6.33 -20.37
CA TYR A 593 -10.76 -5.34 -20.02
C TYR A 593 -10.23 -4.29 -19.03
N LEU A 594 -10.97 -3.19 -18.88
CA LEU A 594 -10.68 -2.10 -17.94
C LEU A 594 -11.16 -2.47 -16.52
N SER A 595 -10.25 -2.85 -15.63
CA SER A 595 -10.55 -3.31 -14.26
C SER A 595 -10.89 -2.18 -13.29
N PHE A 596 -10.66 -0.93 -13.69
CA PHE A 596 -10.92 0.28 -12.89
C PHE A 596 -12.01 1.20 -13.49
N PRO A 597 -13.27 0.73 -13.59
CA PRO A 597 -14.31 1.40 -14.38
C PRO A 597 -14.63 2.86 -14.03
N TYR A 598 -14.46 3.30 -12.78
CA TYR A 598 -14.69 4.70 -12.37
C TYR A 598 -13.69 5.66 -13.05
N GLY A 599 -12.38 5.51 -12.77
CA GLY A 599 -11.32 6.30 -13.43
C GLY A 599 -11.35 6.18 -14.96
N SER A 600 -11.45 4.96 -15.50
CA SER A 600 -11.50 4.75 -16.96
C SER A 600 -12.72 5.41 -17.63
N THR A 601 -13.85 5.54 -16.91
CA THR A 601 -15.02 6.31 -17.38
C THR A 601 -14.72 7.80 -17.46
N GLU A 602 -13.94 8.37 -16.52
CA GLU A 602 -13.57 9.78 -16.55
C GLU A 602 -12.60 10.04 -17.73
N THR A 603 -11.52 9.27 -17.86
CA THR A 603 -10.56 9.42 -18.97
C THR A 603 -11.22 9.25 -20.34
N ALA A 604 -12.07 8.22 -20.53
CA ALA A 604 -12.78 8.00 -21.80
C ALA A 604 -13.84 9.06 -22.10
N GLN A 605 -14.38 9.75 -21.08
CA GLN A 605 -15.24 10.91 -21.31
C GLN A 605 -14.42 12.18 -21.58
N PHE A 606 -13.26 12.35 -20.94
CA PHE A 606 -12.35 13.44 -21.25
C PHE A 606 -11.79 13.36 -22.67
N SER A 607 -11.58 12.17 -23.24
CA SER A 607 -11.20 12.02 -24.66
C SER A 607 -12.27 12.44 -25.68
N VAL A 608 -13.50 12.76 -25.23
CA VAL A 608 -14.55 13.39 -26.05
C VAL A 608 -14.58 14.91 -25.86
N LEU A 609 -14.07 15.41 -24.73
CA LEU A 609 -14.03 16.83 -24.38
C LEU A 609 -12.74 17.51 -24.88
N ASP A 610 -11.60 16.84 -24.76
CA ASP A 610 -10.26 17.31 -25.16
C ASP A 610 -9.43 16.12 -25.66
N ASN A 611 -9.73 15.68 -26.89
CA ASN A 611 -9.21 14.46 -27.52
C ASN A 611 -7.70 14.48 -27.85
N GLU A 612 -7.03 15.61 -27.61
CA GLU A 612 -5.60 15.82 -27.81
C GLU A 612 -4.79 15.50 -26.54
N ARG A 613 -5.38 15.70 -25.36
CA ARG A 613 -4.72 15.47 -24.05
C ARG A 613 -5.26 14.25 -23.32
N TYR A 614 -6.43 13.76 -23.71
CA TYR A 614 -7.03 12.55 -23.17
C TYR A 614 -7.37 11.59 -24.30
N HIS A 615 -7.00 10.33 -24.10
CA HIS A 615 -7.23 9.23 -25.04
C HIS A 615 -8.05 8.15 -24.33
N VAL A 616 -8.82 7.36 -25.09
CA VAL A 616 -9.53 6.21 -24.50
C VAL A 616 -8.47 5.21 -23.99
N PRO A 617 -8.46 4.85 -22.69
CA PRO A 617 -7.44 3.95 -22.13
C PRO A 617 -7.35 2.64 -22.93
N HIS A 618 -6.15 2.19 -23.26
CA HIS A 618 -5.95 1.03 -24.13
C HIS A 618 -6.47 -0.28 -23.48
N HIS A 619 -7.37 -0.98 -24.18
CA HIS A 619 -8.05 -2.20 -23.72
C HIS A 619 -8.55 -3.04 -24.89
N ASP A 620 -8.73 -4.33 -24.67
CA ASP A 620 -9.47 -5.21 -25.59
C ASP A 620 -10.40 -6.13 -24.77
N ASN A 621 -11.71 -6.02 -25.04
CA ASN A 621 -12.74 -6.77 -24.33
C ASN A 621 -13.06 -8.13 -24.99
N VAL A 622 -12.39 -8.51 -26.09
CA VAL A 622 -12.77 -9.65 -26.94
C VAL A 622 -11.58 -10.51 -27.39
N ALA A 623 -10.45 -9.93 -27.79
CA ALA A 623 -9.35 -10.68 -28.39
C ALA A 623 -8.58 -11.52 -27.36
N VAL A 624 -8.48 -12.84 -27.62
CA VAL A 624 -7.70 -13.80 -26.82
C VAL A 624 -6.93 -14.78 -27.73
N PRO A 625 -5.62 -15.02 -27.52
CA PRO A 625 -4.76 -14.46 -26.47
C PRO A 625 -4.59 -12.94 -26.53
N GLN A 626 -4.35 -12.33 -25.37
CA GLN A 626 -4.10 -10.89 -25.25
C GLN A 626 -2.82 -10.49 -26.00
N LYS A 627 -2.86 -9.39 -26.74
CA LYS A 627 -1.67 -8.75 -27.30
C LYS A 627 -0.95 -7.96 -26.21
N THR A 628 0.35 -8.19 -26.03
CA THR A 628 1.18 -7.48 -25.05
C THR A 628 2.36 -6.77 -25.73
N PHE A 629 3.04 -5.88 -25.02
CA PHE A 629 4.24 -5.19 -25.53
C PHE A 629 5.45 -6.15 -25.65
N LEU A 630 5.39 -7.32 -25.01
CA LEU A 630 6.40 -8.38 -25.07
C LEU A 630 6.23 -9.25 -26.32
N THR A 631 5.00 -9.65 -26.65
CA THR A 631 4.71 -10.43 -27.87
C THR A 631 5.11 -9.62 -29.11
N PRO A 632 6.05 -10.08 -29.95
CA PRO A 632 6.41 -9.37 -31.17
C PRO A 632 5.24 -9.38 -32.16
N ALA A 633 5.13 -8.31 -32.97
CA ALA A 633 4.16 -8.23 -34.04
C ALA A 633 4.38 -9.38 -35.06
N VAL A 634 3.54 -10.40 -35.00
CA VAL A 634 3.56 -11.53 -35.93
C VAL A 634 3.36 -10.99 -37.35
N SER A 635 4.35 -11.23 -38.21
CA SER A 635 4.36 -10.70 -39.58
C SER A 635 3.09 -11.13 -40.34
N PRO A 636 2.39 -10.22 -41.04
CA PRO A 636 1.05 -10.47 -41.57
C PRO A 636 0.97 -11.56 -42.66
N LEU A 637 2.10 -12.10 -43.12
CA LEU A 637 2.14 -13.25 -44.04
C LEU A 637 1.83 -14.57 -43.33
N SER A 638 2.21 -14.73 -42.06
CA SER A 638 1.75 -15.87 -41.25
C SER A 638 0.37 -15.54 -40.68
N LYS A 639 -0.68 -15.83 -41.48
CA LYS A 639 -2.01 -16.06 -40.92
C LYS A 639 -1.86 -17.04 -39.75
N PRO A 640 -2.37 -16.74 -38.54
CA PRO A 640 -2.34 -17.73 -37.47
C PRO A 640 -3.08 -18.97 -37.96
N SER A 641 -2.39 -20.11 -37.97
CA SER A 641 -3.05 -21.39 -38.23
C SER A 641 -4.17 -21.54 -37.20
N PRO A 642 -5.41 -21.85 -37.59
CA PRO A 642 -6.46 -22.18 -36.66
C PRO A 642 -6.24 -23.60 -36.12
N THR A 643 -5.10 -23.80 -35.45
CA THR A 643 -4.91 -24.83 -34.43
C THR A 643 -5.96 -24.55 -33.36
N LYS A 644 -7.13 -25.16 -33.53
CA LYS A 644 -8.22 -25.13 -32.57
C LYS A 644 -7.67 -25.77 -31.29
N ASP A 645 -7.29 -24.93 -30.34
CA ASP A 645 -6.98 -25.37 -28.98
C ASP A 645 -8.19 -26.18 -28.48
N PRO A 646 -8.04 -27.52 -28.30
CA PRO A 646 -9.16 -28.40 -27.98
C PRO A 646 -9.76 -28.08 -26.60
N LEU A 647 -9.01 -27.39 -25.73
CA LEU A 647 -9.50 -26.98 -24.43
C LEU A 647 -10.32 -25.68 -24.45
N LYS A 648 -10.39 -24.93 -25.57
CA LYS A 648 -11.19 -23.69 -25.64
C LYS A 648 -12.70 -23.87 -25.48
N SER A 649 -13.20 -25.11 -25.61
CA SER A 649 -14.57 -25.49 -25.26
C SER A 649 -14.71 -26.18 -23.89
N VAL A 650 -13.59 -26.52 -23.24
CA VAL A 650 -13.55 -27.23 -21.95
C VAL A 650 -13.35 -26.24 -20.79
N PHE A 651 -12.44 -25.27 -20.96
CA PHE A 651 -12.21 -24.24 -19.96
C PHE A 651 -13.32 -23.19 -19.95
N ILE A 652 -13.81 -22.89 -18.74
CA ILE A 652 -14.62 -21.71 -18.46
C ILE A 652 -13.65 -20.55 -18.21
N PRO A 653 -13.68 -19.43 -18.96
CA PRO A 653 -12.84 -18.28 -18.65
C PRO A 653 -13.16 -17.70 -17.27
N ALA A 654 -12.11 -17.37 -16.50
CA ALA A 654 -12.23 -16.61 -15.27
C ALA A 654 -12.71 -15.18 -15.57
N LEU A 655 -13.62 -14.67 -14.76
CA LEU A 655 -14.27 -13.35 -14.94
C LEU A 655 -14.39 -12.63 -13.58
N PRO A 656 -14.34 -11.29 -13.53
CA PRO A 656 -14.47 -10.54 -12.28
C PRO A 656 -15.84 -10.74 -11.63
N SER A 657 -15.86 -11.04 -10.34
CA SER A 657 -17.03 -11.44 -9.54
C SER A 657 -17.77 -12.68 -10.06
N LEU A 658 -17.07 -13.57 -10.78
CA LEU A 658 -17.49 -14.97 -10.96
C LEU A 658 -17.45 -15.68 -9.59
N GLN A 659 -18.52 -16.37 -9.22
CA GLN A 659 -18.60 -17.11 -7.96
C GLN A 659 -18.66 -18.63 -8.20
N ILE A 660 -17.81 -19.38 -7.51
CA ILE A 660 -17.89 -20.85 -7.41
C ILE A 660 -18.48 -21.16 -6.04
N GLU A 661 -19.78 -21.42 -6.02
CA GLU A 661 -20.52 -21.82 -4.82
C GLU A 661 -20.34 -23.33 -4.59
N LEU A 662 -20.00 -23.72 -3.37
CA LEU A 662 -19.68 -25.10 -3.00
C LEU A 662 -20.68 -25.67 -1.99
N GLN A 663 -21.19 -24.83 -1.08
CA GLN A 663 -22.26 -25.15 -0.14
C GLN A 663 -23.29 -24.01 -0.09
N PRO A 664 -24.61 -24.32 0.02
CA PRO A 664 -25.22 -25.63 0.29
C PRO A 664 -25.41 -26.53 -0.96
N LYS A 665 -25.01 -26.07 -2.14
CA LYS A 665 -24.97 -26.84 -3.40
C LYS A 665 -23.82 -26.34 -4.25
N PHE A 666 -23.26 -27.22 -5.10
CA PHE A 666 -22.30 -26.81 -6.12
C PHE A 666 -22.97 -26.02 -7.24
N ALA A 667 -22.47 -24.82 -7.54
CA ALA A 667 -22.87 -24.00 -8.69
C ALA A 667 -21.74 -23.05 -9.13
N ILE A 668 -21.62 -22.80 -10.44
CA ILE A 668 -20.78 -21.72 -10.96
C ILE A 668 -21.71 -20.56 -11.34
N ASN A 669 -21.83 -19.61 -10.42
CA ASN A 669 -22.75 -18.47 -10.48
C ASN A 669 -22.12 -17.30 -11.25
N LYS A 670 -22.86 -16.78 -12.24
CA LYS A 670 -22.44 -15.68 -13.13
C LYS A 670 -23.24 -14.40 -12.93
N ASP A 671 -24.23 -14.38 -12.06
CA ASP A 671 -25.20 -13.28 -11.92
C ASP A 671 -24.55 -12.00 -11.35
N HIS A 672 -23.41 -12.15 -10.66
CA HIS A 672 -22.62 -11.05 -10.12
C HIS A 672 -21.43 -10.63 -11.02
N VAL A 673 -21.22 -11.29 -12.17
CA VAL A 673 -20.09 -10.99 -13.06
C VAL A 673 -20.21 -9.60 -13.66
N GLN A 674 -19.18 -8.78 -13.43
CA GLN A 674 -19.15 -7.41 -13.95
C GLN A 674 -18.85 -7.42 -15.45
N GLN A 675 -19.78 -6.89 -16.25
CA GLN A 675 -19.61 -6.78 -17.70
C GLN A 675 -18.48 -5.79 -18.06
N PRO A 676 -17.60 -6.13 -19.02
CA PRO A 676 -16.53 -5.24 -19.46
C PRO A 676 -17.01 -3.85 -19.89
N LEU A 677 -16.23 -2.83 -19.56
CA LEU A 677 -16.60 -1.43 -19.77
C LEU A 677 -16.76 -1.10 -21.28
N ASN A 678 -17.97 -0.79 -21.72
CA ASN A 678 -18.22 -0.35 -23.10
C ASN A 678 -18.00 1.16 -23.24
N THR A 679 -16.75 1.53 -23.53
CA THR A 679 -16.29 2.91 -23.74
C THR A 679 -17.10 3.65 -24.81
N LYS A 680 -17.48 2.99 -25.91
CA LYS A 680 -18.30 3.59 -26.99
C LYS A 680 -19.68 4.06 -26.50
N VAL A 681 -20.32 3.29 -25.60
CA VAL A 681 -21.60 3.68 -24.99
C VAL A 681 -21.41 4.85 -24.00
N ILE A 682 -20.34 4.83 -23.22
CA ILE A 682 -20.04 5.83 -22.17
C ILE A 682 -19.68 7.20 -22.75
N MET A 683 -18.97 7.24 -23.88
CA MET A 683 -18.68 8.47 -24.63
C MET A 683 -19.97 9.18 -25.09
N ASN A 684 -21.00 8.40 -25.46
CA ASN A 684 -22.32 8.92 -25.86
C ASN A 684 -23.23 9.34 -24.69
N GLN A 685 -22.83 9.12 -23.42
CA GLN A 685 -23.60 9.49 -22.23
C GLN A 685 -23.28 10.90 -21.70
N LEU A 686 -22.43 11.66 -22.40
CA LEU A 686 -22.05 13.01 -22.00
C LEU A 686 -23.19 14.03 -22.16
N PHE A 687 -23.37 14.89 -21.15
CA PHE A 687 -24.45 15.86 -21.13
C PHE A 687 -24.20 17.02 -22.12
N SER A 688 -25.25 17.42 -22.85
CA SER A 688 -25.14 18.36 -23.97
C SER A 688 -24.53 19.72 -23.61
N ARG A 689 -24.78 20.26 -22.40
CA ARG A 689 -24.16 21.51 -21.94
C ARG A 689 -22.65 21.39 -21.66
N VAL A 690 -22.15 20.19 -21.38
CA VAL A 690 -20.70 19.93 -21.20
C VAL A 690 -20.04 19.81 -22.57
N LEU A 691 -20.65 19.08 -23.50
CA LEU A 691 -20.21 18.99 -24.91
C LEU A 691 -20.21 20.37 -25.60
N HIS A 692 -21.22 21.20 -25.33
CA HIS A 692 -21.24 22.60 -25.79
C HIS A 692 -20.05 23.38 -25.22
N SER A 693 -19.72 23.20 -23.93
CA SER A 693 -18.56 23.86 -23.30
C SER A 693 -17.23 23.45 -23.90
N ALA A 694 -17.08 22.19 -24.30
CA ALA A 694 -15.89 21.71 -25.01
C ALA A 694 -15.76 22.37 -26.38
N ARG A 695 -16.87 22.56 -27.11
CA ARG A 695 -16.89 23.33 -28.37
C ARG A 695 -16.56 24.80 -28.15
N GLU A 696 -17.19 25.46 -27.17
CA GLU A 696 -16.88 26.85 -26.77
C GLU A 696 -15.37 27.01 -26.48
N ALA A 697 -14.75 26.06 -25.77
CA ALA A 697 -13.32 26.07 -25.47
C ALA A 697 -12.42 25.80 -26.69
N LYS A 698 -12.84 24.91 -27.61
CA LYS A 698 -12.10 24.60 -28.84
C LYS A 698 -12.16 25.76 -29.85
N GLU A 699 -13.36 26.29 -30.10
CA GLU A 699 -13.59 27.45 -30.97
C GLU A 699 -12.78 28.67 -30.48
N ASP A 700 -12.67 28.85 -29.16
CA ASP A 700 -11.85 29.90 -28.56
C ASP A 700 -10.33 29.66 -28.74
N ILE A 701 -9.84 28.42 -28.58
CA ILE A 701 -8.44 28.06 -28.90
C ILE A 701 -8.13 28.34 -30.39
N GLU A 702 -9.09 28.17 -31.28
CA GLU A 702 -8.95 28.39 -32.73
C GLU A 702 -9.03 29.88 -33.14
N THR A 703 -9.26 30.81 -32.20
CA THR A 703 -9.28 32.26 -32.49
C THR A 703 -7.89 32.81 -32.87
N PRO A 704 -7.79 33.80 -33.79
CA PRO A 704 -6.53 34.44 -34.13
C PRO A 704 -5.79 35.04 -32.93
N GLU A 705 -6.54 35.63 -31.99
CA GLU A 705 -6.00 36.23 -30.76
C GLU A 705 -5.38 35.19 -29.83
N PHE A 706 -6.03 34.02 -29.67
CA PHE A 706 -5.47 32.92 -28.89
C PHE A 706 -4.27 32.28 -29.62
N GLN A 707 -4.31 32.14 -30.94
CA GLN A 707 -3.21 31.57 -31.72
C GLN A 707 -1.95 32.45 -31.73
N ASP A 708 -2.07 33.79 -31.77
CA ASP A 708 -0.92 34.68 -31.59
C ASP A 708 -0.36 34.60 -30.16
N LEU A 709 -1.21 34.57 -29.13
CA LEU A 709 -0.78 34.37 -27.73
C LEU A 709 -0.06 33.01 -27.55
N LEU A 710 -0.64 31.93 -28.08
CA LEU A 710 -0.05 30.59 -28.05
C LEU A 710 1.28 30.56 -28.83
N GLY A 711 1.36 31.25 -29.96
CA GLY A 711 2.59 31.42 -30.73
C GLY A 711 3.67 32.20 -29.98
N LYS A 712 3.30 33.24 -29.21
CA LYS A 712 4.20 33.97 -28.31
C LYS A 712 4.73 33.07 -27.19
N VAL A 713 3.85 32.33 -26.51
CA VAL A 713 4.20 31.35 -25.46
C VAL A 713 5.15 30.28 -26.01
N ARG A 714 4.78 29.61 -27.10
CA ARG A 714 5.55 28.51 -27.71
C ARG A 714 6.97 28.92 -28.11
N ARG A 715 7.16 30.12 -28.70
CA ARG A 715 8.50 30.65 -29.03
C ARG A 715 9.42 30.81 -27.81
N GLY A 716 8.87 30.91 -26.60
CA GLY A 716 9.61 31.00 -25.34
C GLY A 716 9.84 29.67 -24.61
N ILE A 717 9.46 28.52 -25.21
CA ILE A 717 9.51 27.19 -24.59
C ILE A 717 10.52 26.29 -25.32
N PRO A 718 11.68 25.99 -24.71
CA PRO A 718 12.59 24.95 -25.20
C PRO A 718 11.92 23.58 -25.21
N ASN A 719 12.12 22.80 -26.28
CA ASN A 719 11.48 21.49 -26.51
C ASN A 719 9.96 21.52 -26.22
N GLN A 720 9.22 22.44 -26.85
CA GLN A 720 7.76 22.58 -26.71
C GLN A 720 6.99 21.25 -26.90
N ASP A 721 7.52 20.34 -27.72
CA ASP A 721 6.92 19.06 -28.08
C ASP A 721 7.25 17.93 -27.07
N ALA A 722 8.01 18.23 -26.01
CA ALA A 722 8.14 17.33 -24.86
C ALA A 722 6.77 17.08 -24.22
N GLU A 723 6.50 15.83 -23.86
CA GLU A 723 5.19 15.35 -23.41
C GLU A 723 5.29 14.91 -21.95
N ILE A 724 4.44 15.46 -21.08
CA ILE A 724 4.30 15.05 -19.68
C ILE A 724 3.00 14.26 -19.55
N ILE A 725 3.09 13.07 -18.95
CA ILE A 725 2.01 12.11 -18.83
C ILE A 725 1.86 11.74 -17.35
N THR A 726 0.78 12.22 -16.73
CA THR A 726 0.53 11.97 -15.30
C THR A 726 -0.19 10.63 -15.15
N LEU A 727 0.62 9.57 -15.06
CA LEU A 727 0.15 8.18 -14.99
C LEU A 727 -0.70 7.94 -13.75
N GLY A 728 -0.31 8.50 -12.61
CA GLY A 728 -1.07 8.50 -11.36
C GLY A 728 -0.96 9.82 -10.63
N THR A 729 -2.07 10.22 -9.98
CA THR A 729 -2.26 11.62 -9.50
C THR A 729 -2.78 11.73 -8.07
N GLY A 730 -2.79 10.63 -7.33
CA GLY A 730 -3.30 10.54 -5.96
C GLY A 730 -2.22 10.30 -4.91
N SER A 731 -2.60 10.55 -3.66
CA SER A 731 -1.75 10.44 -2.47
C SER A 731 -2.11 9.26 -1.56
N SER A 732 -1.11 8.65 -0.93
CA SER A 732 -1.12 7.63 0.13
C SER A 732 -1.69 6.26 -0.23
N LEU A 733 -2.87 6.19 -0.87
CA LEU A 733 -3.55 4.94 -1.22
C LEU A 733 -4.22 5.07 -2.60
N PRO A 734 -4.35 4.00 -3.40
CA PRO A 734 -5.06 4.08 -4.67
C PRO A 734 -6.58 4.10 -4.46
N SER A 735 -7.28 5.07 -5.07
CA SER A 735 -8.73 5.24 -4.96
C SER A 735 -9.48 4.82 -6.23
N LYS A 736 -10.81 4.94 -6.17
CA LYS A 736 -11.70 4.72 -7.33
C LYS A 736 -11.42 5.65 -8.52
N TYR A 737 -10.83 6.83 -8.27
CA TYR A 737 -10.66 7.87 -9.28
C TYR A 737 -9.19 8.17 -9.61
N ARG A 738 -8.27 8.02 -8.65
CA ARG A 738 -6.84 8.30 -8.84
C ARG A 738 -5.98 7.18 -8.27
N THR A 739 -4.97 6.71 -9.01
CA THR A 739 -3.94 5.82 -8.45
C THR A 739 -2.82 6.63 -7.79
N VAL A 740 -1.94 5.94 -7.08
CA VAL A 740 -0.75 6.51 -6.43
C VAL A 740 0.24 7.10 -7.45
N SER A 741 1.18 7.92 -7.02
CA SER A 741 1.82 8.89 -7.92
C SER A 741 2.93 8.31 -8.81
N ALA A 742 2.87 8.68 -10.09
CA ALA A 742 3.91 8.45 -11.10
C ALA A 742 3.69 9.41 -12.29
N THR A 743 4.75 10.03 -12.79
CA THR A 743 4.68 10.95 -13.93
C THR A 743 5.81 10.69 -14.94
N LEU A 744 5.44 10.36 -16.18
CA LEU A 744 6.37 10.12 -17.28
C LEU A 744 6.61 11.40 -18.07
N LEU A 745 7.86 11.81 -18.22
CA LEU A 745 8.32 12.86 -19.13
C LEU A 745 8.97 12.21 -20.35
N ARG A 746 8.47 12.53 -21.55
CA ARG A 746 9.07 12.13 -22.84
C ARG A 746 9.69 13.36 -23.49
N VAL A 747 10.95 13.28 -23.89
CA VAL A 747 11.66 14.37 -24.58
C VAL A 747 12.07 13.87 -25.97
N PRO A 748 11.38 14.32 -27.05
CA PRO A 748 11.67 13.90 -28.42
C PRO A 748 13.14 14.04 -28.78
N GLY A 749 13.70 13.00 -29.41
CA GLY A 749 15.12 12.93 -29.78
C GLY A 749 16.11 12.70 -28.63
N VAL A 750 15.64 12.61 -27.38
CA VAL A 750 16.51 12.38 -26.20
C VAL A 750 16.15 11.10 -25.45
N GLY A 751 14.88 10.90 -25.11
CA GLY A 751 14.41 9.70 -24.39
C GLY A 751 13.31 10.01 -23.36
N ASN A 752 13.03 9.03 -22.50
CA ASN A 752 11.96 9.08 -21.51
C ASN A 752 12.50 9.00 -20.07
N TYR A 753 11.77 9.62 -19.14
CA TYR A 753 12.16 9.84 -17.75
C TYR A 753 10.94 9.68 -16.84
N LEU A 754 11.08 9.02 -15.69
CA LEU A 754 9.99 8.76 -14.78
C LEU A 754 10.23 9.47 -13.43
N PHE A 755 9.27 10.30 -13.02
CA PHE A 755 9.22 10.94 -11.71
C PHE A 755 8.24 10.17 -10.81
N ASP A 756 8.80 9.45 -9.85
CA ASP A 756 8.13 8.49 -8.97
C ASP A 756 7.42 7.35 -9.72
N CYS A 757 7.30 6.21 -9.06
CA CYS A 757 6.85 4.95 -9.64
C CYS A 757 6.01 4.15 -8.63
N GLY A 758 4.89 4.72 -8.19
CA GLY A 758 3.96 4.07 -7.28
C GLY A 758 3.35 2.76 -7.82
N GLU A 759 2.66 2.03 -6.93
CA GLU A 759 1.96 0.78 -7.27
C GLU A 759 1.12 0.91 -8.57
N ASN A 760 1.29 -0.06 -9.47
CA ASN A 760 0.61 -0.20 -10.74
C ASN A 760 1.00 0.81 -11.84
N THR A 761 2.18 1.43 -11.73
CA THR A 761 2.71 2.32 -12.79
C THR A 761 2.82 1.60 -14.15
N LEU A 762 3.25 0.32 -14.17
CA LEU A 762 3.30 -0.47 -15.41
C LEU A 762 1.91 -0.73 -16.02
N GLY A 763 0.86 -0.84 -15.21
CA GLY A 763 -0.51 -0.94 -15.70
C GLY A 763 -0.97 0.37 -16.33
N GLN A 764 -0.75 1.50 -15.67
CA GLN A 764 -1.08 2.82 -16.22
C GLN A 764 -0.30 3.13 -17.52
N LEU A 765 0.95 2.66 -17.66
CA LEU A 765 1.70 2.71 -18.92
C LEU A 765 1.00 1.90 -20.03
N GLN A 766 0.60 0.65 -19.75
CA GLN A 766 -0.17 -0.20 -20.68
C GLN A 766 -1.58 0.32 -21.01
N ARG A 767 -2.13 1.24 -20.21
CA ARG A 767 -3.37 1.98 -20.51
C ARG A 767 -3.12 3.28 -21.28
N SER A 768 -1.93 3.87 -21.19
CA SER A 768 -1.56 5.12 -21.88
C SER A 768 -1.21 4.92 -23.36
N PHE A 769 -0.76 3.71 -23.73
CA PHE A 769 -0.09 3.43 -24.99
C PHE A 769 -0.56 2.10 -25.62
N PRO A 770 -0.66 2.01 -26.96
CA PRO A 770 -0.68 0.73 -27.67
C PRO A 770 0.60 -0.10 -27.40
N PRO A 771 0.58 -1.43 -27.58
CA PRO A 771 1.71 -2.31 -27.25
C PRO A 771 3.05 -1.91 -27.91
N GLU A 772 3.01 -1.47 -29.17
CA GLU A 772 4.22 -1.06 -29.91
C GLU A 772 4.78 0.28 -29.41
N GLU A 773 3.93 1.30 -29.20
CA GLU A 773 4.38 2.59 -28.61
C GLU A 773 4.89 2.37 -27.19
N LEU A 774 4.26 1.49 -26.39
CA LEU A 774 4.78 1.13 -25.08
C LEU A 774 6.16 0.46 -25.17
N ARG A 775 6.39 -0.40 -26.17
CA ARG A 775 7.68 -1.04 -26.39
C ARG A 775 8.78 -0.02 -26.70
N GLU A 776 8.46 1.04 -27.43
CA GLU A 776 9.38 2.16 -27.66
C GLU A 776 9.56 3.03 -26.41
N VAL A 777 8.48 3.36 -25.69
CA VAL A 777 8.52 4.14 -24.45
C VAL A 777 9.39 3.47 -23.38
N LEU A 778 9.22 2.15 -23.19
CA LEU A 778 10.06 1.36 -22.31
C LEU A 778 11.50 1.30 -22.81
N ARG A 779 11.72 0.96 -24.10
CA ARG A 779 13.07 0.89 -24.69
C ARG A 779 13.87 2.18 -24.47
N ASP A 780 13.23 3.34 -24.55
CA ASP A 780 13.91 4.64 -24.47
C ASP A 780 13.80 5.32 -23.10
N LEU A 781 13.29 4.61 -22.08
CA LEU A 781 13.40 5.02 -20.67
C LEU A 781 14.87 5.01 -20.23
N LYS A 782 15.35 6.17 -19.77
CA LYS A 782 16.74 6.42 -19.35
C LYS A 782 16.90 6.52 -17.84
N VAL A 783 15.97 7.20 -17.14
CA VAL A 783 16.07 7.47 -15.70
C VAL A 783 14.73 7.27 -15.00
N ILE A 784 14.74 6.60 -13.84
CA ILE A 784 13.69 6.67 -12.82
C ILE A 784 14.25 7.49 -11.65
N TRP A 785 13.60 8.62 -11.34
CA TRP A 785 13.83 9.38 -10.12
C TRP A 785 12.79 8.98 -9.07
N ILE A 786 13.24 8.66 -7.86
CA ILE A 786 12.38 8.40 -6.70
C ILE A 786 12.65 9.49 -5.65
N SER A 787 11.64 10.33 -5.40
CA SER A 787 11.74 11.51 -4.53
C SER A 787 11.96 11.18 -3.06
N HIS A 788 11.32 10.11 -2.59
CA HIS A 788 11.41 9.63 -1.21
C HIS A 788 10.81 8.22 -1.07
N LEU A 789 10.93 7.65 0.12
CA LEU A 789 10.64 6.24 0.39
C LEU A 789 9.18 5.91 0.80
N HIS A 790 8.21 6.82 0.72
CA HIS A 790 6.81 6.42 0.96
C HIS A 790 6.30 5.52 -0.19
N ALA A 791 5.54 4.48 0.17
CA ALA A 791 5.25 3.33 -0.69
C ALA A 791 4.47 3.70 -1.97
N ASP A 792 3.64 4.73 -1.88
CA ASP A 792 2.87 5.33 -2.97
C ASP A 792 3.73 6.03 -4.04
N HIS A 793 5.05 6.15 -3.83
CA HIS A 793 6.00 6.75 -4.76
C HIS A 793 6.97 5.74 -5.40
N HIS A 794 6.97 4.45 -5.00
CA HIS A 794 7.96 3.49 -5.54
C HIS A 794 7.54 2.01 -5.68
N LEU A 795 6.38 1.56 -5.18
CA LEU A 795 5.99 0.13 -5.25
C LEU A 795 5.78 -0.44 -6.68
N GLY A 796 5.76 0.36 -7.74
CA GLY A 796 5.76 -0.10 -9.13
C GLY A 796 7.15 -0.28 -9.75
N THR A 797 8.21 0.14 -9.06
CA THR A 797 9.58 0.27 -9.61
C THR A 797 10.11 -1.05 -10.18
N VAL A 798 9.98 -2.16 -9.45
CA VAL A 798 10.45 -3.49 -9.88
C VAL A 798 9.76 -3.95 -11.17
N SER A 799 8.44 -3.73 -11.29
CA SER A 799 7.68 -4.08 -12.49
C SER A 799 8.10 -3.25 -13.71
N VAL A 800 8.34 -1.95 -13.55
CA VAL A 800 8.83 -1.10 -14.65
C VAL A 800 10.25 -1.48 -15.07
N ILE A 801 11.14 -1.81 -14.12
CA ILE A 801 12.49 -2.28 -14.43
C ILE A 801 12.45 -3.62 -15.19
N ARG A 802 11.62 -4.59 -14.76
CA ARG A 802 11.45 -5.87 -15.47
C ARG A 802 10.98 -5.64 -16.90
N ALA A 803 9.92 -4.85 -17.10
CA ALA A 803 9.39 -4.56 -18.43
C ALA A 803 10.40 -3.82 -19.32
N TRP A 804 11.19 -2.89 -18.77
CA TRP A 804 12.30 -2.24 -19.46
C TRP A 804 13.38 -3.25 -19.90
N HIS A 805 13.76 -4.17 -19.01
CA HIS A 805 14.78 -5.18 -19.27
C HIS A 805 14.34 -6.16 -20.36
N GLU A 806 13.14 -6.74 -20.23
CA GLU A 806 12.55 -7.69 -21.19
C GLU A 806 12.42 -7.08 -22.60
N VAL A 807 12.08 -5.79 -22.69
CA VAL A 807 11.96 -5.05 -23.96
C VAL A 807 13.32 -4.72 -24.59
N THR A 808 14.37 -4.56 -23.78
CA THR A 808 15.69 -4.08 -24.20
C THR A 808 16.69 -5.20 -24.48
N TYR A 809 16.68 -6.28 -23.69
CA TYR A 809 17.60 -7.42 -23.80
C TYR A 809 16.91 -8.75 -24.14
N GLY A 810 15.57 -8.76 -24.15
CA GLY A 810 14.77 -9.98 -24.23
C GLY A 810 14.40 -10.52 -22.85
N THR A 811 13.42 -11.42 -22.81
CA THR A 811 13.06 -12.16 -21.59
C THR A 811 14.26 -13.00 -21.14
N ALA A 812 14.63 -12.93 -19.87
CA ALA A 812 15.72 -13.73 -19.33
C ALA A 812 15.33 -15.22 -19.37
N THR A 813 15.91 -15.98 -20.30
CA THR A 813 15.89 -17.44 -20.24
C THR A 813 16.67 -17.90 -19.01
N THR A 814 16.24 -18.99 -18.37
CA THR A 814 16.86 -19.57 -17.16
C THR A 814 18.22 -20.26 -17.43
N THR A 815 19.02 -19.71 -18.35
CA THR A 815 20.46 -19.89 -18.37
C THR A 815 21.04 -19.20 -17.14
N THR A 816 21.29 -19.96 -16.09
CA THR A 816 22.06 -19.55 -14.90
C THR A 816 23.27 -18.71 -15.34
N PRO A 817 23.49 -17.51 -14.76
CA PRO A 817 24.65 -16.70 -15.13
C PRO A 817 25.91 -17.53 -14.92
N THR A 818 26.68 -17.74 -15.99
CA THR A 818 27.93 -18.50 -15.92
C THR A 818 28.88 -17.82 -14.95
N LEU A 819 29.18 -18.49 -13.84
CA LEU A 819 29.97 -18.06 -12.68
C LEU A 819 31.47 -17.78 -12.98
N THR A 820 31.79 -17.40 -14.22
CA THR A 820 33.13 -17.37 -14.80
C THR A 820 33.48 -16.07 -15.53
N SER A 821 32.51 -15.18 -15.78
CA SER A 821 32.80 -13.81 -16.22
C SER A 821 32.80 -12.85 -15.02
N GLU A 822 33.95 -12.24 -14.74
CA GLU A 822 34.03 -11.12 -13.80
C GLU A 822 33.04 -10.01 -14.21
N ARG A 823 32.23 -9.52 -13.25
CA ARG A 823 31.32 -8.40 -13.52
C ARG A 823 32.15 -7.17 -13.86
N GLU A 824 31.78 -6.49 -14.94
CA GLU A 824 32.42 -5.23 -15.32
C GLU A 824 32.21 -4.17 -14.22
N GLN A 825 33.30 -3.55 -13.78
CA GLN A 825 33.31 -2.52 -12.72
C GLN A 825 33.83 -1.17 -13.24
N ASP A 826 34.39 -1.11 -14.45
CA ASP A 826 34.82 0.16 -15.06
C ASP A 826 33.59 0.99 -15.49
N LEU A 827 33.29 2.02 -14.69
CA LEU A 827 32.22 2.99 -14.95
C LEU A 827 32.34 3.65 -16.34
N THR A 828 33.54 3.75 -16.90
CA THR A 828 33.77 4.28 -18.26
C THR A 828 33.17 3.39 -19.35
N LYS A 829 32.96 2.09 -19.07
CA LYS A 829 32.25 1.15 -19.93
C LYS A 829 30.77 1.04 -19.53
N LEU A 830 30.47 0.97 -18.23
CA LEU A 830 29.09 0.88 -17.74
C LEU A 830 28.23 2.08 -18.19
N LEU A 831 28.80 3.29 -18.23
CA LEU A 831 28.14 4.50 -18.78
C LEU A 831 28.07 4.53 -20.32
N LYS A 832 28.74 3.62 -21.04
CA LYS A 832 28.62 3.45 -22.50
C LYS A 832 27.66 2.31 -22.88
N GLU A 833 27.48 1.33 -21.99
CA GLU A 833 26.40 0.36 -22.13
C GLU A 833 25.04 1.06 -22.06
N LYS A 834 24.03 0.49 -22.74
CA LYS A 834 22.64 0.83 -22.41
C LYS A 834 22.36 0.30 -21.01
N ARG A 835 21.91 1.18 -20.12
CA ARG A 835 21.52 0.89 -18.72
C ARG A 835 20.39 1.80 -18.28
N LEU A 836 19.60 1.36 -17.29
CA LEU A 836 18.55 2.18 -16.68
C LEU A 836 19.08 2.80 -15.40
N PHE A 837 19.08 4.13 -15.34
CA PHE A 837 19.47 4.86 -14.15
C PHE A 837 18.31 4.87 -13.14
N VAL A 838 18.57 4.56 -11.89
CA VAL A 838 17.63 4.76 -10.78
C VAL A 838 18.29 5.66 -9.74
N VAL A 839 17.67 6.80 -9.45
CA VAL A 839 18.26 7.88 -8.65
C VAL A 839 17.37 8.20 -7.45
N SER A 840 17.94 8.13 -6.23
CA SER A 840 17.20 8.26 -4.97
C SER A 840 18.15 8.37 -3.76
N ASP A 841 17.61 8.52 -2.53
CA ASP A 841 18.32 8.24 -1.27
C ASP A 841 18.84 6.79 -1.18
N THR A 842 19.94 6.61 -0.45
CA THR A 842 20.64 5.34 -0.17
C THR A 842 19.69 4.16 0.09
N LYS A 843 18.64 4.36 0.90
CA LYS A 843 17.76 3.27 1.36
C LYS A 843 16.97 2.62 0.23
N MET A 844 16.68 3.36 -0.85
CA MET A 844 16.02 2.83 -2.05
C MET A 844 16.99 2.01 -2.91
N VAL A 845 18.23 2.50 -3.05
CA VAL A 845 19.33 1.80 -3.73
C VAL A 845 19.62 0.46 -3.04
N GLU A 846 19.77 0.48 -1.71
CA GLU A 846 19.95 -0.73 -0.90
C GLU A 846 18.73 -1.66 -0.97
N TRP A 847 17.50 -1.12 -0.98
CA TRP A 847 16.29 -1.95 -1.06
C TRP A 847 16.21 -2.72 -2.38
N LEU A 848 16.48 -2.06 -3.51
CA LEU A 848 16.53 -2.71 -4.82
C LEU A 848 17.59 -3.82 -4.86
N ALA A 849 18.77 -3.57 -4.26
CA ALA A 849 19.84 -4.56 -4.15
C ALA A 849 19.43 -5.76 -3.30
N GLU A 850 18.87 -5.55 -2.11
CA GLU A 850 18.37 -6.65 -1.26
C GLU A 850 17.22 -7.43 -1.92
N TYR A 851 16.23 -6.73 -2.50
CA TYR A 851 15.10 -7.38 -3.15
C TYR A 851 15.51 -8.26 -4.33
N SER A 852 16.60 -7.92 -5.01
CA SER A 852 17.15 -8.74 -6.09
C SER A 852 17.65 -10.13 -5.64
N GLY A 853 17.76 -10.41 -4.34
CA GLY A 853 17.96 -11.77 -3.82
C GLY A 853 16.71 -12.66 -3.97
N VAL A 854 15.52 -12.08 -4.10
CA VAL A 854 14.23 -12.80 -4.23
C VAL A 854 14.03 -13.33 -5.65
N GLU A 855 14.34 -12.52 -6.66
CA GLU A 855 14.16 -12.81 -8.08
C GLU A 855 15.13 -11.99 -8.96
N ASP A 856 15.38 -12.42 -10.20
CA ASP A 856 15.98 -11.54 -11.20
C ASP A 856 14.89 -10.79 -11.98
N TYR A 857 14.94 -9.47 -11.87
CA TYR A 857 14.08 -8.53 -12.58
C TYR A 857 14.87 -7.61 -13.54
N GLY A 858 16.11 -7.99 -13.88
CA GLY A 858 17.02 -7.19 -14.72
C GLY A 858 17.96 -6.28 -13.94
N PHE A 859 18.17 -6.55 -12.65
CA PHE A 859 18.96 -5.73 -11.72
C PHE A 859 20.39 -5.45 -12.23
N ASP A 860 21.01 -6.45 -12.86
CA ASP A 860 22.39 -6.39 -13.37
C ASP A 860 22.60 -5.35 -14.50
N LYS A 861 21.52 -4.80 -15.08
CA LYS A 861 21.54 -3.75 -16.11
C LYS A 861 21.10 -2.36 -15.61
N LEU A 862 20.98 -2.18 -14.30
CA LEU A 862 20.78 -0.87 -13.67
C LEU A 862 22.06 -0.05 -13.56
N MET A 863 21.89 1.24 -13.32
CA MET A 863 22.87 2.18 -12.76
C MET A 863 22.23 2.83 -11.54
N LEU A 864 22.58 2.39 -10.34
CA LEU A 864 22.02 2.93 -9.10
C LEU A 864 22.84 4.15 -8.66
N LEU A 865 22.21 5.31 -8.58
CA LEU A 865 22.84 6.56 -8.13
C LEU A 865 22.19 7.04 -6.84
N GLU A 866 23.00 7.10 -5.79
CA GLU A 866 22.62 7.69 -4.51
C GLU A 866 22.76 9.21 -4.60
N ALA A 867 21.68 9.94 -4.32
CA ALA A 867 21.69 11.39 -4.13
C ALA A 867 21.79 11.71 -2.64
N ASP A 868 22.73 12.60 -2.27
CA ASP A 868 22.89 13.02 -0.87
C ASP A 868 21.69 13.87 -0.43
N SER A 869 20.92 13.36 0.53
CA SER A 869 19.75 14.04 1.07
C SER A 869 20.05 15.08 2.17
N ASN A 870 21.32 15.46 2.33
CA ASN A 870 21.79 16.54 3.21
C ASN A 870 22.38 17.73 2.42
N VAL A 871 22.79 17.53 1.17
CA VAL A 871 23.51 18.51 0.34
C VAL A 871 22.68 18.89 -0.90
N SER A 872 22.85 20.11 -1.40
CA SER A 872 22.21 20.57 -2.64
C SER A 872 23.22 20.56 -3.79
N GLY A 873 22.88 20.02 -4.95
CA GLY A 873 23.78 20.01 -6.12
C GLY A 873 23.41 18.98 -7.17
N ASP A 874 24.37 18.65 -8.04
CA ASP A 874 24.31 17.56 -9.02
C ASP A 874 25.34 16.45 -8.74
N ASN A 875 25.54 16.18 -7.45
CA ASN A 875 26.48 15.21 -6.90
C ASN A 875 25.79 13.88 -6.56
N PHE A 876 26.41 12.78 -6.97
CA PHE A 876 25.88 11.42 -6.82
C PHE A 876 26.97 10.43 -6.41
N THR A 877 26.59 9.45 -5.62
CA THR A 877 27.44 8.33 -5.21
C THR A 877 27.03 7.06 -5.95
N TYR A 878 27.97 6.37 -6.58
CA TYR A 878 27.78 5.01 -7.11
C TYR A 878 28.48 4.01 -6.18
N THR A 879 27.72 3.16 -5.52
CA THR A 879 28.23 2.09 -4.67
C THR A 879 28.50 0.84 -5.50
N HIS A 880 29.74 0.36 -5.50
CA HIS A 880 30.13 -0.83 -6.25
C HIS A 880 29.62 -2.09 -5.56
N LEU A 881 28.88 -2.93 -6.30
CA LEU A 881 28.29 -4.17 -5.78
C LEU A 881 29.05 -5.41 -6.27
N GLY A 882 29.19 -6.39 -5.38
CA GLY A 882 29.79 -7.70 -5.63
C GLY A 882 28.91 -8.62 -6.46
N TYR A 883 29.34 -9.87 -6.65
CA TYR A 883 28.52 -10.90 -7.31
C TYR A 883 27.30 -11.30 -6.46
N ASP A 884 27.47 -11.35 -5.14
CA ASP A 884 26.43 -11.53 -4.12
C ASP A 884 25.50 -10.30 -3.94
N ARG A 885 25.70 -9.27 -4.76
CA ARG A 885 24.95 -8.01 -4.78
C ARG A 885 25.05 -7.21 -3.46
N GLN A 886 26.01 -7.54 -2.60
CA GLN A 886 26.38 -6.71 -1.44
C GLN A 886 27.39 -5.62 -1.85
N PRO A 887 27.55 -4.53 -1.08
CA PRO A 887 28.63 -3.56 -1.31
C PRO A 887 30.01 -4.21 -1.22
N ILE A 888 30.84 -4.00 -2.24
CA ILE A 888 32.28 -4.35 -2.18
C ILE A 888 32.91 -3.48 -1.10
N LEU A 889 33.65 -4.06 -0.17
CA LEU A 889 34.32 -3.32 0.89
C LEU A 889 35.77 -2.98 0.53
N ASP A 890 36.20 -1.78 0.90
CA ASP A 890 37.58 -1.31 0.79
C ASP A 890 38.50 -1.92 1.87
N SER A 891 39.79 -1.58 1.82
CA SER A 891 40.79 -2.02 2.81
C SER A 891 40.53 -1.52 4.24
N CYS A 892 39.57 -0.61 4.44
CA CYS A 892 39.15 -0.07 5.73
C CYS A 892 37.78 -0.62 6.17
N GLY A 893 37.15 -1.51 5.39
CA GLY A 893 35.84 -2.10 5.67
C GLY A 893 34.65 -1.21 5.33
N LYS A 894 34.83 -0.14 4.55
CA LYS A 894 33.74 0.73 4.06
C LYS A 894 33.28 0.31 2.66
N PRO A 895 32.02 0.56 2.27
CA PRO A 895 31.58 0.42 0.89
C PRO A 895 32.49 1.18 -0.09
N MET A 896 32.92 0.50 -1.15
CA MET A 896 33.69 1.08 -2.24
C MET A 896 32.74 1.91 -3.12
N THR A 897 32.96 3.22 -3.15
CA THR A 897 32.09 4.19 -3.82
C THR A 897 32.86 5.05 -4.82
N THR A 898 32.27 5.30 -5.98
CA THR A 898 32.75 6.33 -6.92
C THR A 898 31.85 7.57 -6.87
N PHE A 899 32.47 8.74 -6.76
CA PHE A 899 31.80 10.04 -6.89
C PHE A 899 31.53 10.38 -8.35
N LEU A 900 30.30 10.75 -8.65
CA LEU A 900 29.83 11.18 -9.96
C LEU A 900 29.18 12.56 -9.83
N SER A 901 29.41 13.42 -10.80
CA SER A 901 28.74 14.73 -10.92
C SER A 901 28.44 14.99 -12.39
N PHE A 902 27.42 15.81 -12.65
CA PHE A 902 27.15 16.32 -14.00
C PHE A 902 28.07 17.51 -14.36
N ASN A 903 28.83 18.05 -13.42
CA ASN A 903 29.83 19.07 -13.65
C ASN A 903 31.19 18.46 -14.06
N PRO A 904 31.72 18.73 -15.27
CA PRO A 904 33.05 18.25 -15.70
C PRO A 904 34.21 18.70 -14.81
N ASP A 905 34.08 19.84 -14.12
CA ASP A 905 35.11 20.35 -13.20
C ASP A 905 35.17 19.54 -11.89
N GLN A 906 34.14 18.74 -11.60
CA GLN A 906 34.01 17.93 -10.37
C GLN A 906 34.12 16.43 -10.65
N SER A 907 33.73 15.94 -11.83
CA SER A 907 33.85 14.53 -12.18
C SER A 907 34.32 14.33 -13.64
N PRO A 908 35.42 13.60 -13.88
CA PRO A 908 35.91 13.32 -15.24
C PRO A 908 35.01 12.37 -16.04
N LEU A 909 33.98 11.80 -15.39
CA LEU A 909 32.94 10.98 -16.02
C LEU A 909 31.67 11.78 -16.40
N ALA A 910 31.63 13.09 -16.12
CA ALA A 910 30.47 13.93 -16.42
C ALA A 910 30.04 13.88 -17.90
N PRO A 911 30.92 13.93 -18.92
CA PRO A 911 30.50 13.82 -20.32
C PRO A 911 29.82 12.48 -20.65
N GLN A 912 30.30 11.38 -20.05
CA GLN A 912 29.75 10.04 -20.20
C GLN A 912 28.38 9.94 -19.51
N LEU A 913 28.25 10.50 -18.30
CA LEU A 913 26.99 10.55 -17.54
C LEU A 913 25.93 11.41 -18.24
N GLN A 914 26.32 12.57 -18.78
CA GLN A 914 25.47 13.45 -19.59
C GLN A 914 25.00 12.72 -20.87
N ALA A 915 25.89 12.03 -21.59
CA ALA A 915 25.53 11.28 -22.80
C ALA A 915 24.60 10.08 -22.50
N ALA A 916 24.87 9.33 -21.43
CA ALA A 916 24.06 8.18 -21.03
C ALA A 916 22.63 8.59 -20.63
N THR A 917 22.51 9.61 -19.77
CA THR A 917 21.21 10.09 -19.26
C THR A 917 20.50 11.06 -20.20
N GLY A 918 21.19 11.68 -21.17
CA GLY A 918 20.65 12.75 -22.02
C GLY A 918 20.43 14.09 -21.31
N LEU A 919 20.87 14.22 -20.06
CA LEU A 919 20.74 15.44 -19.24
C LEU A 919 22.05 16.24 -19.29
N ARG A 920 21.95 17.56 -19.21
CA ARG A 920 23.09 18.47 -18.98
C ARG A 920 23.46 18.51 -17.49
N SER A 921 22.45 18.53 -16.61
CA SER A 921 22.61 18.43 -15.16
C SER A 921 21.34 17.90 -14.52
N LEU A 922 21.48 17.22 -13.38
CA LEU A 922 20.42 16.68 -12.56
C LEU A 922 20.56 17.26 -11.16
N LEU A 923 19.83 18.33 -10.87
CA LEU A 923 19.94 19.04 -9.59
C LEU A 923 19.02 18.40 -8.54
N THR A 924 19.51 18.24 -7.31
CA THR A 924 18.75 17.76 -6.14
C THR A 924 18.73 18.80 -5.03
N ILE A 925 17.68 18.76 -4.20
CA ILE A 925 17.51 19.64 -3.04
C ILE A 925 16.67 18.93 -1.97
N PRO A 926 17.15 18.79 -0.71
CA PRO A 926 16.36 18.24 0.37
C PRO A 926 15.11 19.08 0.68
N VAL A 927 13.99 18.42 1.01
CA VAL A 927 12.71 19.08 1.28
C VAL A 927 12.06 18.59 2.58
N LEU A 928 11.24 19.46 3.19
CA LEU A 928 10.60 19.18 4.47
C LEU A 928 9.37 18.27 4.29
N HIS A 929 9.62 16.96 4.28
CA HIS A 929 8.58 15.92 4.33
C HIS A 929 9.00 14.79 5.30
N CYS A 930 9.37 13.60 4.82
CA CYS A 930 9.95 12.52 5.63
C CYS A 930 11.47 12.71 5.82
N ASN A 931 12.17 11.74 6.40
CA ASN A 931 13.63 11.72 6.32
C ASN A 931 14.04 11.44 4.87
N SER A 932 15.10 12.08 4.38
CA SER A 932 15.65 11.87 3.04
C SER A 932 14.77 12.30 1.86
N ALA A 933 13.69 13.06 2.08
CA ALA A 933 12.86 13.54 0.98
C ALA A 933 13.59 14.60 0.14
N MET A 934 13.57 14.46 -1.18
CA MET A 934 14.24 15.36 -2.12
C MET A 934 13.33 15.77 -3.28
N ALA A 935 13.38 17.06 -3.60
CA ALA A 935 12.93 17.57 -4.89
C ALA A 935 14.10 17.59 -5.89
N THR A 936 13.79 17.69 -7.18
CA THR A 936 14.78 17.65 -8.26
C THR A 936 14.48 18.66 -9.38
N SER A 937 15.50 19.02 -10.16
CA SER A 937 15.36 19.74 -11.43
C SER A 937 16.22 19.12 -12.51
N PHE A 938 15.57 18.53 -13.52
CA PHE A 938 16.19 17.94 -14.69
C PHE A 938 16.49 19.06 -15.70
N VAL A 939 17.76 19.24 -16.07
CA VAL A 939 18.21 20.27 -17.03
C VAL A 939 18.71 19.58 -18.30
N PHE A 940 18.07 19.86 -19.43
CA PHE A 940 18.42 19.26 -20.73
C PHE A 940 19.39 20.15 -21.53
N PRO A 941 20.20 19.57 -22.44
CA PRO A 941 21.08 20.34 -23.33
C PRO A 941 20.35 21.38 -24.20
N SER A 942 19.08 21.15 -24.51
CA SER A 942 18.21 22.09 -25.24
C SER A 942 17.78 23.33 -24.46
N GLY A 943 18.05 23.39 -23.14
CA GLY A 943 17.53 24.43 -22.25
C GLY A 943 16.14 24.14 -21.68
N LEU A 944 15.53 23.00 -22.01
CA LEU A 944 14.36 22.51 -21.29
C LEU A 944 14.76 22.23 -19.83
N LYS A 945 13.98 22.74 -18.88
CA LYS A 945 14.16 22.50 -17.44
C LYS A 945 12.83 22.10 -16.80
N VAL A 946 12.81 20.94 -16.16
CA VAL A 946 11.63 20.38 -15.48
C VAL A 946 11.95 20.14 -14.01
N SER A 947 11.28 20.87 -13.13
CA SER A 947 11.37 20.69 -11.67
C SER A 947 10.25 19.79 -11.17
N TYR A 948 10.57 18.84 -10.28
CA TYR A 948 9.62 17.96 -9.62
C TYR A 948 9.80 18.03 -8.10
N SER A 949 8.71 18.26 -7.37
CA SER A 949 8.76 18.51 -5.92
C SER A 949 8.98 17.28 -5.05
N GLY A 950 8.58 16.08 -5.53
CA GLY A 950 8.18 15.01 -4.60
C GLY A 950 7.09 15.51 -3.65
N ASP A 951 7.05 14.96 -2.44
CA ASP A 951 6.20 15.48 -1.35
C ASP A 951 6.96 16.50 -0.51
N CYS A 952 6.32 17.64 -0.20
CA CYS A 952 6.95 18.69 0.58
C CYS A 952 5.99 19.74 1.16
N ARG A 953 6.38 20.29 2.33
CA ARG A 953 6.05 21.69 2.67
C ARG A 953 6.71 22.64 1.67
N PRO A 954 6.09 23.80 1.34
CA PRO A 954 6.60 24.72 0.33
C PRO A 954 8.03 25.21 0.65
N SER A 955 8.97 24.97 -0.26
CA SER A 955 10.40 25.21 -0.05
C SER A 955 10.91 26.42 -0.85
N ARG A 956 11.62 27.34 -0.16
CA ARG A 956 12.31 28.48 -0.78
C ARG A 956 13.53 28.03 -1.59
N ASP A 957 14.25 27.03 -1.10
CA ASP A 957 15.48 26.54 -1.72
C ASP A 957 15.18 25.68 -2.95
N PHE A 958 14.05 24.94 -2.96
CA PHE A 958 13.54 24.32 -4.18
C PHE A 958 13.17 25.37 -5.24
N ALA A 959 12.54 26.48 -4.84
CA ALA A 959 12.28 27.59 -5.77
C ALA A 959 13.59 28.22 -6.33
N ARG A 960 14.68 28.24 -5.55
CA ARG A 960 16.02 28.69 -5.99
C ARG A 960 16.65 27.70 -6.97
N VAL A 961 16.72 26.42 -6.63
CA VAL A 961 17.29 25.36 -7.49
C VAL A 961 16.49 25.20 -8.78
N GLY A 962 15.16 25.24 -8.68
CA GLY A 962 14.23 25.19 -9.81
C GLY A 962 14.08 26.49 -10.59
N ALA A 963 14.82 27.56 -10.27
CA ALA A 963 14.62 28.88 -10.90
C ALA A 963 14.56 28.83 -12.44
N ASP A 964 13.63 29.61 -13.01
CA ASP A 964 13.36 29.77 -14.44
C ASP A 964 12.93 28.50 -15.20
N SER A 965 12.49 27.46 -14.47
CA SER A 965 12.06 26.19 -15.07
C SER A 965 10.96 26.34 -16.11
N THR A 966 11.11 25.59 -17.20
CA THR A 966 10.11 25.50 -18.27
C THR A 966 8.82 24.87 -17.75
N VAL A 967 8.92 23.87 -16.87
CA VAL A 967 7.78 23.29 -16.14
C VAL A 967 8.14 23.07 -14.68
N LEU A 968 7.23 23.44 -13.79
CA LEU A 968 7.19 22.94 -12.41
C LEU A 968 6.04 21.92 -12.28
N ILE A 969 6.38 20.71 -11.84
CA ILE A 969 5.43 19.69 -11.40
C ILE A 969 5.48 19.68 -9.86
N HIS A 970 4.40 20.12 -9.20
CA HIS A 970 4.35 20.28 -7.74
C HIS A 970 3.20 19.47 -7.13
N GLU A 971 3.44 18.88 -5.96
CA GLU A 971 2.38 18.30 -5.14
C GLU A 971 1.42 19.39 -4.64
N ALA A 972 0.14 19.06 -4.57
CA ALA A 972 -0.92 19.94 -4.09
C ALA A 972 -1.92 19.13 -3.27
N THR A 973 -1.40 18.42 -2.27
CA THR A 973 -2.14 17.36 -1.56
C THR A 973 -3.38 17.89 -0.81
N PHE A 974 -3.41 19.18 -0.48
CA PHE A 974 -4.49 19.84 0.27
C PHE A 974 -5.10 21.03 -0.48
N GLU A 975 -6.39 21.27 -0.25
CA GLU A 975 -7.03 22.56 -0.56
C GLU A 975 -6.68 23.59 0.54
N ASP A 976 -6.78 24.88 0.22
CA ASP A 976 -6.22 25.96 1.05
C ASP A 976 -6.93 26.15 2.41
N ASP A 977 -8.17 25.67 2.52
CA ASP A 977 -8.92 25.61 3.79
C ASP A 977 -8.38 24.54 4.74
N MET A 978 -7.65 23.54 4.23
CA MET A 978 -7.05 22.44 4.98
C MET A 978 -5.55 22.64 5.27
N LEU A 979 -5.08 23.89 5.31
CA LEU A 979 -3.69 24.27 5.60
C LEU A 979 -3.14 23.62 6.89
N GLN A 980 -3.96 23.47 7.94
CA GLN A 980 -3.52 22.84 9.19
C GLN A 980 -3.22 21.34 9.03
N ASP A 981 -4.02 20.60 8.24
CA ASP A 981 -3.70 19.21 7.89
C ASP A 981 -2.46 19.14 6.98
N ALA A 982 -2.30 20.07 6.04
CA ALA A 982 -1.12 20.16 5.17
C ALA A 982 0.17 20.36 5.98
N MET A 983 0.14 21.27 6.96
CA MET A 983 1.24 21.47 7.91
C MET A 983 1.50 20.24 8.77
N ALA A 984 0.46 19.62 9.32
CA ALA A 984 0.57 18.45 10.21
C ALA A 984 1.13 17.20 9.49
N LYS A 985 0.69 16.96 8.25
CA LYS A 985 1.10 15.81 7.41
C LYS A 985 2.30 16.10 6.51
N ARG A 986 2.77 17.36 6.50
CA ARG A 986 3.96 17.86 5.77
C ARG A 986 3.84 17.87 4.24
N HIS A 987 2.68 18.27 3.76
CA HIS A 987 2.42 18.48 2.33
C HIS A 987 2.11 19.95 2.05
N SER A 988 1.95 20.32 0.77
CA SER A 988 1.54 21.66 0.34
C SER A 988 0.03 21.77 0.11
N THR A 989 -0.52 22.96 0.32
CA THR A 989 -1.82 23.31 -0.28
C THR A 989 -1.65 23.78 -1.74
N CYS A 990 -2.76 23.86 -2.49
CA CYS A 990 -2.78 24.39 -3.85
C CYS A 990 -2.17 25.80 -3.96
N GLY A 991 -2.55 26.72 -3.06
CA GLY A 991 -2.02 28.08 -2.99
C GLY A 991 -0.55 28.15 -2.58
N GLU A 992 -0.08 27.23 -1.74
CA GLU A 992 1.33 27.13 -1.35
C GLU A 992 2.22 26.65 -2.50
N ALA A 993 1.79 25.62 -3.24
CA ALA A 993 2.46 25.14 -4.45
C ALA A 993 2.55 26.24 -5.52
N LEU A 994 1.50 27.04 -5.68
CA LEU A 994 1.50 28.24 -6.53
C LEU A 994 2.43 29.35 -5.97
N GLY A 995 2.55 29.49 -4.66
CA GLY A 995 3.53 30.36 -4.01
C GLY A 995 4.98 29.97 -4.34
N VAL A 996 5.29 28.68 -4.38
CA VAL A 996 6.58 28.14 -4.85
C VAL A 996 6.78 28.44 -6.33
N ALA A 997 5.78 28.17 -7.18
CA ALA A 997 5.83 28.42 -8.62
C ALA A 997 6.15 29.89 -8.97
N LYS A 998 5.52 30.84 -8.27
CA LYS A 998 5.78 32.28 -8.45
C LYS A 998 7.21 32.66 -8.05
N ARG A 999 7.73 32.13 -6.94
CA ARG A 999 9.13 32.37 -6.51
C ARG A 999 10.15 31.72 -7.45
N MET A 1000 9.78 30.60 -8.07
CA MET A 1000 10.59 29.87 -9.05
C MET A 1000 10.64 30.54 -10.43
N ARG A 1001 9.74 31.49 -10.72
CA ARG A 1001 9.48 32.02 -12.08
C ARG A 1001 9.16 30.90 -13.09
N ALA A 1002 8.44 29.87 -12.63
CA ALA A 1002 8.11 28.71 -13.46
C ALA A 1002 7.21 29.11 -14.65
N ARG A 1003 7.59 28.71 -15.87
CA ARG A 1003 6.89 29.12 -17.11
C ARG A 1003 5.57 28.37 -17.33
N ASN A 1004 5.44 27.17 -16.79
CA ASN A 1004 4.23 26.36 -16.78
C ASN A 1004 4.16 25.60 -15.43
N VAL A 1005 2.96 25.31 -14.93
CA VAL A 1005 2.74 24.59 -13.67
C VAL A 1005 1.78 23.41 -13.85
N ILE A 1006 2.18 22.23 -13.37
CA ILE A 1006 1.30 21.06 -13.20
C ILE A 1006 1.15 20.79 -11.70
N LEU A 1007 -0.09 20.76 -11.21
CA LEU A 1007 -0.42 20.33 -9.85
C LEU A 1007 -0.83 18.84 -9.85
N THR A 1008 -0.27 18.05 -8.94
CA THR A 1008 -0.51 16.59 -8.82
C THR A 1008 -0.52 16.11 -7.35
N HIS A 1009 -0.52 14.79 -7.12
CA HIS A 1009 -0.49 14.14 -5.80
C HIS A 1009 -1.64 14.62 -4.88
N PHE A 1010 -2.89 14.50 -5.35
CA PHE A 1010 -4.06 14.99 -4.63
C PHE A 1010 -4.55 14.00 -3.56
N SER A 1011 -5.01 14.50 -2.41
CA SER A 1011 -5.54 13.62 -1.36
C SER A 1011 -6.86 12.95 -1.78
N GLN A 1012 -6.93 11.63 -1.55
CA GLN A 1012 -8.01 10.76 -2.02
C GLN A 1012 -9.37 10.97 -1.32
N ARG A 1013 -9.44 11.85 -0.32
CA ARG A 1013 -10.71 12.35 0.23
C ARG A 1013 -11.54 13.12 -0.81
N TYR A 1014 -10.88 13.70 -1.81
CA TYR A 1014 -11.52 14.42 -2.90
C TYR A 1014 -12.00 13.44 -3.97
N THR A 1015 -13.29 13.09 -3.94
CA THR A 1015 -13.94 12.19 -4.92
C THR A 1015 -14.12 12.81 -6.31
N HIS A 1016 -13.64 14.04 -6.51
CA HIS A 1016 -13.83 14.87 -7.70
C HIS A 1016 -12.54 15.63 -8.03
N LYS A 1017 -12.60 16.57 -8.99
CA LYS A 1017 -11.55 17.58 -9.18
C LYS A 1017 -11.36 18.38 -7.87
N PRO A 1018 -10.12 18.53 -7.38
CA PRO A 1018 -9.81 19.43 -6.27
C PRO A 1018 -10.24 20.87 -6.56
N THR A 1019 -10.66 21.61 -5.53
CA THR A 1019 -10.97 23.03 -5.64
C THR A 1019 -9.73 23.82 -6.01
N ILE A 1020 -9.57 24.12 -7.31
CA ILE A 1020 -8.59 25.11 -7.76
C ILE A 1020 -8.96 26.44 -7.09
N PRO A 1021 -8.07 27.07 -6.30
CA PRO A 1021 -8.30 28.40 -5.75
C PRO A 1021 -8.55 29.35 -6.91
N ARG A 1022 -9.78 29.88 -7.02
CA ARG A 1022 -10.38 30.55 -8.21
C ARG A 1022 -9.35 31.29 -9.06
N LEU A 1023 -8.72 30.60 -10.01
CA LEU A 1023 -7.81 31.23 -10.94
C LEU A 1023 -8.61 32.23 -11.77
N LYS A 1024 -8.11 33.46 -11.86
CA LYS A 1024 -8.55 34.42 -12.87
C LYS A 1024 -8.04 33.92 -14.23
N ILE A 1025 -8.65 32.85 -14.76
CA ILE A 1025 -8.35 32.31 -16.09
C ILE A 1025 -8.46 33.47 -17.09
N TRP A 1026 -7.47 33.63 -17.97
CA TRP A 1026 -7.48 34.68 -18.97
C TRP A 1026 -8.78 34.63 -19.79
N ALA A 1027 -9.63 35.63 -19.59
CA ALA A 1027 -10.95 35.67 -20.20
C ALA A 1027 -10.88 36.44 -21.52
N SER A 1028 -10.88 35.73 -22.65
CA SER A 1028 -11.61 36.25 -23.81
C SER A 1028 -13.05 36.56 -23.38
N SER A 1029 -13.65 37.58 -23.98
CA SER A 1029 -14.88 38.22 -23.49
C SER A 1029 -16.13 37.32 -23.48
N ASN A 1030 -16.08 36.14 -24.11
CA ASN A 1030 -17.27 35.37 -24.45
C ASN A 1030 -17.56 34.21 -23.46
N LEU A 1031 -16.53 33.63 -22.85
CA LEU A 1031 -16.65 32.43 -22.00
C LEU A 1031 -17.01 32.71 -20.52
N TYR A 1032 -17.09 33.98 -20.12
CA TYR A 1032 -17.31 34.39 -18.72
C TYR A 1032 -18.32 35.55 -18.59
N SER A 1033 -19.57 35.35 -19.04
CA SER A 1033 -20.67 36.26 -18.70
C SER A 1033 -21.03 36.15 -17.21
N ALA A 1034 -20.40 36.97 -16.37
CA ALA A 1034 -20.63 36.98 -14.93
C ALA A 1034 -22.08 37.39 -14.59
N SER A 1035 -22.76 36.61 -13.75
CA SER A 1035 -24.00 37.04 -13.09
C SER A 1035 -23.69 38.23 -12.17
N ARG A 1036 -24.55 39.27 -12.22
CA ARG A 1036 -24.28 40.60 -11.67
C ARG A 1036 -23.95 40.64 -10.16
N SER A 1037 -23.11 41.59 -9.81
CA SER A 1037 -22.59 41.87 -8.46
C SER A 1037 -23.65 42.32 -7.45
N PRO A 1038 -23.44 42.11 -6.12
CA PRO A 1038 -24.23 42.74 -5.07
C PRO A 1038 -23.91 44.23 -4.89
N SER A 1039 -24.99 45.01 -4.81
CA SER A 1039 -25.14 46.39 -4.32
C SER A 1039 -24.07 47.02 -3.40
N HIS A 1040 -23.71 48.27 -3.70
CA HIS A 1040 -23.26 49.27 -2.71
C HIS A 1040 -24.32 49.55 -1.63
N PRO A 1041 -23.88 49.96 -0.42
CA PRO A 1041 -24.64 50.84 0.46
C PRO A 1041 -23.95 52.20 0.71
N ARG A 1042 -24.58 53.26 0.17
CA ARG A 1042 -24.60 54.68 0.63
C ARG A 1042 -23.28 55.47 0.79
N SER A 1043 -23.31 56.65 0.19
CA SER A 1043 -22.34 57.74 0.34
C SER A 1043 -22.36 58.42 1.71
N ARG A 1044 -21.21 58.94 2.15
CA ARG A 1044 -21.10 60.08 3.07
C ARG A 1044 -20.07 61.07 2.51
N SER A 1045 -20.34 62.37 2.61
CA SER A 1045 -19.60 63.44 1.92
C SER A 1045 -18.31 63.86 2.64
N GLY A 1046 -17.22 64.03 1.89
CA GLY A 1046 -15.93 64.57 2.36
C GLY A 1046 -15.18 65.25 1.20
N SER A 1047 -14.46 66.34 1.50
CA SER A 1047 -14.00 67.34 0.52
C SER A 1047 -12.69 67.02 -0.22
N VAL A 1048 -12.74 67.12 -1.55
CA VAL A 1048 -11.78 67.78 -2.48
C VAL A 1048 -10.31 67.93 -2.05
N SER A 1049 -9.40 67.37 -2.86
CA SER A 1049 -8.20 68.06 -3.40
C SER A 1049 -7.60 67.31 -4.61
N PRO A 1050 -7.00 67.99 -5.61
CA PRO A 1050 -6.57 67.38 -6.88
C PRO A 1050 -5.10 66.90 -6.89
N PRO A 1051 -4.73 65.95 -7.78
CA PRO A 1051 -3.37 65.44 -7.90
C PRO A 1051 -2.46 66.37 -8.72
N ARG A 1052 -1.14 66.33 -8.45
CA ARG A 1052 -0.11 66.90 -9.34
C ARG A 1052 0.54 65.80 -10.19
N SER A 1053 0.71 66.09 -11.47
CA SER A 1053 1.38 65.23 -12.44
C SER A 1053 2.91 65.37 -12.41
N ARG A 1054 3.64 64.30 -12.76
CA ARG A 1054 4.73 64.39 -13.73
C ARG A 1054 4.99 63.05 -14.43
N SER A 1055 5.57 63.12 -15.62
CA SER A 1055 5.81 62.03 -16.56
C SER A 1055 7.32 61.98 -16.93
N PRO A 1056 7.78 61.33 -18.01
CA PRO A 1056 8.38 59.99 -17.91
C PRO A 1056 9.85 59.97 -18.45
N HIS A 1057 10.27 58.83 -19.02
CA HIS A 1057 11.59 58.51 -19.61
C HIS A 1057 12.65 58.03 -18.59
N ARG A 1058 13.65 57.22 -18.98
CA ARG A 1058 14.02 56.75 -20.33
C ARG A 1058 14.58 55.31 -20.33
N THR A 1059 14.47 54.64 -21.46
CA THR A 1059 15.11 53.36 -21.78
C THR A 1059 16.61 53.47 -22.05
N THR A 1060 17.39 52.49 -21.58
CA THR A 1060 18.67 52.07 -22.19
C THR A 1060 18.82 50.56 -22.03
N ALA A 1061 19.17 49.87 -23.12
CA ALA A 1061 19.50 48.44 -23.09
C ALA A 1061 20.99 48.22 -22.79
N TRP A 1062 21.37 47.01 -22.34
CA TRP A 1062 22.76 46.57 -22.31
C TRP A 1062 22.91 45.15 -22.85
N ARG A 1063 24.10 44.82 -23.36
CA ARG A 1063 24.40 43.53 -24.01
C ARG A 1063 25.00 42.54 -23.01
N ALA A 1064 24.90 41.26 -23.35
CA ALA A 1064 25.51 40.18 -22.58
C ALA A 1064 27.04 40.29 -22.54
N ASN A 1065 27.62 40.06 -21.38
CA ASN A 1065 28.87 39.32 -21.24
C ASN A 1065 28.88 38.58 -19.88
N ASN A 1066 29.81 37.64 -19.68
CA ASN A 1066 29.83 36.78 -18.49
C ASN A 1066 30.15 37.56 -17.21
N ASN A 1067 29.17 37.64 -16.30
CA ASN A 1067 29.25 37.53 -14.83
C ASN A 1067 27.90 37.96 -14.24
N ALA A 1068 27.45 37.31 -13.16
CA ALA A 1068 26.22 37.73 -12.47
C ALA A 1068 26.51 38.96 -11.58
N PRO A 1069 25.67 40.01 -11.62
CA PRO A 1069 25.79 41.14 -10.70
C PRO A 1069 25.05 40.88 -9.39
N ASP A 1070 25.66 41.31 -8.28
CA ASP A 1070 25.12 41.12 -6.93
C ASP A 1070 23.86 41.96 -6.65
N VAL A 1071 23.03 41.47 -5.72
CA VAL A 1071 21.99 42.25 -5.06
C VAL A 1071 22.65 43.03 -3.90
N PRO A 1072 22.32 44.32 -3.66
CA PRO A 1072 22.98 45.09 -2.61
C PRO A 1072 22.84 44.47 -1.22
N ILE A 1073 23.98 44.18 -0.59
CA ILE A 1073 24.07 43.70 0.79
C ILE A 1073 24.06 44.91 1.73
N SER A 1074 23.24 44.88 2.77
CA SER A 1074 23.33 45.80 3.92
C SER A 1074 24.33 45.25 4.95
N GLU A 1075 25.15 46.12 5.54
CA GLU A 1075 26.41 45.76 6.23
C GLU A 1075 26.27 45.09 7.63
N ASP A 1076 25.20 44.32 7.87
CA ASP A 1076 25.02 43.49 9.08
C ASP A 1076 25.27 41.98 8.83
N ASP A 1077 25.29 41.51 7.57
CA ASP A 1077 25.42 40.08 7.22
C ASP A 1077 26.87 39.55 7.17
N ILE A 1078 27.74 39.98 8.10
CA ILE A 1078 29.11 39.44 8.25
C ILE A 1078 29.31 38.85 9.65
N HIS A 1079 28.73 37.67 9.89
CA HIS A 1079 29.29 36.55 10.69
C HIS A 1079 28.21 35.48 10.97
N ASN A 1080 28.10 34.45 10.13
CA ASN A 1080 27.50 33.16 10.52
C ASN A 1080 27.92 32.00 9.57
N LEU A 1081 29.22 31.69 9.56
CA LEU A 1081 29.72 30.40 9.07
C LEU A 1081 29.78 29.40 10.23
N ASP A 1082 28.61 28.90 10.65
CA ASP A 1082 28.52 27.69 11.47
C ASP A 1082 27.25 26.91 11.09
N ASN A 1083 27.41 25.63 10.73
CA ASN A 1083 26.29 24.69 10.52
C ASN A 1083 25.80 24.10 11.87
N GLY A 1084 25.71 24.96 12.88
CA GLY A 1084 25.39 24.66 14.27
C GLY A 1084 23.96 25.07 14.64
N ARG A 1085 23.12 24.07 14.92
CA ARG A 1085 21.78 24.14 15.57
C ARG A 1085 21.35 25.52 16.14
N ARG A 1086 20.51 26.29 15.42
CA ARG A 1086 19.38 27.08 16.00
C ARG A 1086 18.43 27.63 14.93
N GLY A 1087 17.23 27.05 14.89
CA GLY A 1087 16.04 27.64 14.28
C GLY A 1087 14.85 27.26 15.15
N GLY A 1088 14.21 28.24 15.78
CA GLY A 1088 13.15 27.99 16.76
C GLY A 1088 11.83 27.59 16.12
N TYR A 1089 10.95 26.98 16.92
CA TYR A 1089 9.54 27.37 16.81
C TYR A 1089 9.48 28.86 17.20
N ASN A 1090 8.73 29.66 16.43
CA ASN A 1090 8.63 31.13 16.47
C ASN A 1090 9.67 31.88 15.60
N ASP A 1091 9.53 31.74 14.28
CA ASP A 1091 9.87 32.81 13.31
C ASP A 1091 8.77 32.88 12.23
N TYR A 1092 7.54 33.07 12.71
CA TYR A 1092 6.32 33.27 11.91
C TYR A 1092 5.61 34.56 12.38
N ASP A 1093 6.35 35.67 12.36
CA ASP A 1093 5.83 37.03 12.38
C ASP A 1093 6.61 37.81 11.32
N SER A 1094 6.02 38.18 10.19
CA SER A 1094 5.17 39.38 10.18
C SER A 1094 4.11 39.41 9.07
N ASP A 1095 3.98 38.34 8.27
CA ASP A 1095 2.77 38.09 7.46
C ASP A 1095 1.76 37.29 8.29
N GLY A 1096 0.69 37.95 8.72
CA GLY A 1096 -0.35 37.37 9.58
C GLY A 1096 -1.15 36.24 8.90
N PRO A 1097 -1.98 35.50 9.66
CA PRO A 1097 -2.72 34.35 9.13
C PRO A 1097 -3.63 34.78 7.96
N LEU A 1098 -3.45 34.12 6.81
CA LEU A 1098 -4.19 34.35 5.55
C LEU A 1098 -5.67 33.94 5.66
N THR A 1099 -6.40 34.71 6.45
CA THR A 1099 -7.82 34.58 6.74
C THR A 1099 -8.64 35.05 5.55
N GLY A 1100 -8.97 34.10 4.67
CA GLY A 1100 -9.59 34.38 3.37
C GLY A 1100 -8.52 34.73 2.33
N ALA A 1101 -7.72 33.74 1.95
CA ALA A 1101 -6.69 33.89 0.93
C ALA A 1101 -7.26 34.56 -0.35
N PRO A 1102 -6.74 35.73 -0.77
CA PRO A 1102 -7.14 36.32 -2.04
C PRO A 1102 -6.69 35.39 -3.16
N THR A 1103 -7.59 35.15 -4.12
CA THR A 1103 -7.27 34.41 -5.35
C THR A 1103 -6.02 35.02 -5.99
N PRO A 1104 -4.96 34.24 -6.30
CA PRO A 1104 -3.78 34.79 -6.93
C PRO A 1104 -4.16 35.58 -8.19
N ASP A 1105 -3.79 36.86 -8.22
CA ASP A 1105 -3.73 37.60 -9.48
C ASP A 1105 -2.81 36.84 -10.43
N MET A 1106 -3.18 36.81 -11.72
CA MET A 1106 -2.56 35.93 -12.71
C MET A 1106 -1.03 36.00 -12.59
N MET A 1107 -0.41 34.84 -12.37
CA MET A 1107 1.03 34.74 -12.59
C MET A 1107 1.28 35.08 -14.05
N GLN A 1108 2.05 36.15 -14.24
CA GLN A 1108 2.55 36.55 -15.54
C GLN A 1108 4.07 36.45 -15.48
N LEU A 1109 4.66 36.00 -16.58
CA LEU A 1109 6.07 36.20 -16.84
C LEU A 1109 6.33 37.69 -17.15
N ASP A 1110 7.60 38.07 -17.22
CA ASP A 1110 8.00 39.28 -17.92
C ASP A 1110 7.37 39.31 -19.33
N ASP A 1111 7.10 40.51 -19.85
CA ASP A 1111 6.22 40.77 -21.02
C ASP A 1111 4.71 40.46 -20.82
N GLY A 1112 4.26 40.11 -19.61
CA GLY A 1112 2.83 40.03 -19.26
C GLY A 1112 2.13 38.73 -19.71
N VAL A 1113 2.90 37.75 -20.19
CA VAL A 1113 2.39 36.46 -20.67
C VAL A 1113 1.90 35.60 -19.49
N PRO A 1114 0.65 35.10 -19.49
CA PRO A 1114 0.12 34.33 -18.36
C PRO A 1114 0.78 32.94 -18.26
N VAL A 1115 1.17 32.56 -17.05
CA VAL A 1115 1.66 31.22 -16.71
C VAL A 1115 0.47 30.24 -16.66
N PRO A 1116 0.41 29.21 -17.52
CA PRO A 1116 -0.64 28.23 -17.45
C PRO A 1116 -0.46 27.29 -16.25
N VAL A 1117 -1.57 27.05 -15.56
CA VAL A 1117 -1.68 26.11 -14.43
C VAL A 1117 -2.63 24.99 -14.84
N VAL A 1118 -2.09 23.76 -14.88
CA VAL A 1118 -2.81 22.53 -15.22
C VAL A 1118 -3.00 21.70 -13.96
N VAL A 1119 -4.18 21.08 -13.80
CA VAL A 1119 -4.46 20.10 -12.74
C VAL A 1119 -4.42 18.72 -13.35
N ALA A 1120 -3.57 17.85 -12.79
CA ALA A 1120 -3.38 16.49 -13.27
C ALA A 1120 -4.60 15.59 -13.04
N PHE A 1121 -4.80 14.65 -13.96
CA PHE A 1121 -5.70 13.51 -13.84
C PHE A 1121 -4.97 12.26 -14.36
N ASP A 1122 -5.32 11.09 -13.84
CA ASP A 1122 -4.75 9.81 -14.30
C ASP A 1122 -4.89 9.69 -15.84
N LEU A 1123 -3.78 9.39 -16.51
CA LEU A 1123 -3.67 9.22 -17.96
C LEU A 1123 -3.83 10.52 -18.80
N MET A 1124 -3.75 11.71 -18.19
CA MET A 1124 -3.60 12.97 -18.92
C MET A 1124 -2.22 13.03 -19.61
N ARG A 1125 -2.20 13.33 -20.91
CA ARG A 1125 -0.99 13.58 -21.74
C ARG A 1125 -0.96 15.06 -22.12
N VAL A 1126 0.12 15.81 -21.87
CA VAL A 1126 0.21 17.23 -22.23
C VAL A 1126 1.59 17.61 -22.78
N ARG A 1127 1.63 18.22 -23.97
CA ARG A 1127 2.84 18.83 -24.54
C ARG A 1127 3.16 20.13 -23.81
N VAL A 1128 4.44 20.43 -23.55
CA VAL A 1128 4.83 21.64 -22.80
C VAL A 1128 4.37 22.92 -23.50
N GLY A 1129 4.41 22.96 -24.84
CA GLY A 1129 3.90 24.07 -25.66
C GLY A 1129 2.37 24.20 -25.71
N ASP A 1130 1.62 23.30 -25.07
CA ASP A 1130 0.14 23.20 -25.13
C ASP A 1130 -0.53 23.42 -23.76
N MET A 1131 0.21 23.69 -22.68
CA MET A 1131 -0.37 23.82 -21.35
C MET A 1131 -1.40 24.96 -21.23
N LEU A 1132 -1.26 26.03 -22.03
CA LEU A 1132 -2.27 27.10 -22.14
C LEU A 1132 -3.59 26.59 -22.76
N CYS A 1133 -3.52 25.67 -23.74
CA CYS A 1133 -4.70 25.00 -24.29
C CYS A 1133 -5.36 24.11 -23.23
N ALA A 1134 -4.57 23.33 -22.47
CA ALA A 1134 -5.09 22.49 -21.38
C ALA A 1134 -5.75 23.32 -20.27
N GLN A 1135 -5.19 24.48 -19.92
CA GLN A 1135 -5.81 25.43 -18.99
C GLN A 1135 -7.17 25.93 -19.49
N ARG A 1136 -7.38 26.01 -20.81
CA ARG A 1136 -8.64 26.48 -21.40
C ARG A 1136 -9.81 25.52 -21.22
N TYR A 1137 -9.55 24.24 -21.00
CA TYR A 1137 -10.58 23.24 -20.66
C TYR A 1137 -10.98 23.21 -19.18
N VAL A 1138 -10.34 23.98 -18.30
CA VAL A 1138 -10.70 24.03 -16.86
C VAL A 1138 -12.19 24.35 -16.60
N PRO A 1139 -12.85 25.33 -17.28
CA PRO A 1139 -14.28 25.56 -17.13
C PRO A 1139 -15.16 24.38 -17.59
N VAL A 1140 -14.71 23.64 -18.61
CA VAL A 1140 -15.39 22.44 -19.14
C VAL A 1140 -15.37 21.33 -18.10
N LEU A 1141 -14.21 21.07 -17.50
CA LEU A 1141 -14.04 20.09 -16.41
C LEU A 1141 -14.84 20.49 -15.16
N ASN A 1142 -14.90 21.78 -14.82
CA ASN A 1142 -15.75 22.26 -13.73
C ASN A 1142 -17.25 22.02 -14.04
N ARG A 1143 -17.69 22.28 -15.28
CA ARG A 1143 -19.08 22.02 -15.73
C ARG A 1143 -19.41 20.52 -15.71
N TYR A 1144 -18.44 19.64 -16.02
CA TYR A 1144 -18.54 18.19 -15.93
C TYR A 1144 -18.72 17.68 -14.48
N TYR A 1145 -17.84 18.07 -13.56
CA TYR A 1145 -17.94 17.60 -12.16
C TYR A 1145 -19.17 18.17 -11.44
N ASN A 1146 -19.57 19.42 -11.71
CA ASN A 1146 -20.82 19.98 -11.20
C ASN A 1146 -22.06 19.18 -11.67
N TYR A 1147 -22.08 18.74 -12.93
CA TYR A 1147 -23.16 17.87 -13.43
C TYR A 1147 -23.14 16.48 -12.76
N LYS A 1148 -21.96 15.89 -12.54
CA LYS A 1148 -21.81 14.63 -11.79
C LYS A 1148 -22.32 14.73 -10.36
N LEU A 1149 -22.02 15.82 -9.65
CA LEU A 1149 -22.49 16.08 -8.29
C LEU A 1149 -24.03 16.12 -8.22
N VAL A 1150 -24.68 16.93 -9.06
CA VAL A 1150 -26.15 17.00 -9.13
C VAL A 1150 -26.75 15.63 -9.45
N THR A 1151 -26.21 14.94 -10.45
CA THR A 1151 -26.67 13.59 -10.85
C THR A 1151 -26.48 12.55 -9.74
N ALA A 1152 -25.52 12.74 -8.83
CA ALA A 1152 -25.32 11.86 -7.68
C ALA A 1152 -26.36 12.14 -6.58
N MET A 1153 -26.60 13.42 -6.26
CA MET A 1153 -27.63 13.84 -5.30
C MET A 1153 -29.03 13.36 -5.72
N GLU A 1154 -29.44 13.58 -6.98
CA GLU A 1154 -30.72 13.09 -7.52
C GLU A 1154 -30.89 11.57 -7.36
N LYS A 1155 -29.81 10.80 -7.54
CA LYS A 1155 -29.81 9.33 -7.37
C LYS A 1155 -29.88 8.92 -5.90
N GLU A 1156 -29.29 9.69 -4.99
CA GLU A 1156 -29.33 9.44 -3.55
C GLU A 1156 -30.71 9.78 -2.97
N GLU A 1157 -31.30 10.91 -3.37
CA GLU A 1157 -32.70 11.26 -3.06
C GLU A 1157 -33.68 10.20 -3.57
N MET A 1158 -33.56 9.76 -4.84
CA MET A 1158 -34.43 8.69 -5.36
C MET A 1158 -34.21 7.35 -4.62
N ARG A 1159 -33.00 7.05 -4.15
CA ARG A 1159 -32.74 5.87 -3.31
C ARG A 1159 -33.36 5.99 -1.93
N ALA A 1160 -33.29 7.16 -1.29
CA ALA A 1160 -33.96 7.43 -0.02
C ALA A 1160 -35.48 7.26 -0.15
N MET A 1161 -36.10 7.89 -1.15
CA MET A 1161 -37.54 7.73 -1.42
C MET A 1161 -37.94 6.27 -1.74
N ALA A 1162 -37.09 5.54 -2.45
CA ALA A 1162 -37.31 4.11 -2.72
C ALA A 1162 -37.22 3.27 -1.44
N ALA A 1163 -36.26 3.55 -0.55
CA ALA A 1163 -36.11 2.89 0.74
C ALA A 1163 -37.29 3.19 1.68
N GLU A 1164 -37.76 4.44 1.76
CA GLU A 1164 -38.97 4.80 2.51
C GLU A 1164 -40.23 4.09 1.95
N THR A 1165 -40.32 3.95 0.63
CA THR A 1165 -41.42 3.23 -0.03
C THR A 1165 -41.36 1.72 0.25
N ALA A 1166 -40.15 1.14 0.31
CA ALA A 1166 -39.93 -0.26 0.66
C ALA A 1166 -40.15 -0.54 2.16
N ALA A 1167 -39.92 0.45 3.04
CA ALA A 1167 -40.14 0.38 4.48
C ALA A 1167 -41.63 0.38 4.90
N GLY A 1168 -42.56 0.21 3.95
CA GLY A 1168 -43.96 -0.11 4.22
C GLY A 1168 -44.88 1.07 4.56
N ASN A 1169 -44.40 2.31 4.52
CA ASN A 1169 -45.23 3.47 4.81
C ASN A 1169 -46.21 3.77 3.65
N SER A 1170 -47.49 3.99 3.95
CA SER A 1170 -48.60 3.81 2.99
C SER A 1170 -48.80 4.96 1.97
N GLY A 1171 -47.81 5.17 1.10
CA GLY A 1171 -47.69 6.35 0.23
C GLY A 1171 -48.34 6.32 -1.17
N LYS A 1172 -49.14 5.30 -1.54
CA LYS A 1172 -49.62 5.10 -2.94
C LYS A 1172 -50.37 6.30 -3.57
N GLY A 1173 -50.92 7.22 -2.77
CA GLY A 1173 -51.51 8.47 -3.27
C GLY A 1173 -50.47 9.51 -3.74
N LYS A 1174 -49.44 9.79 -2.92
CA LYS A 1174 -48.48 10.88 -3.15
C LYS A 1174 -47.68 10.72 -4.46
N GLN A 1175 -47.34 9.48 -4.83
CA GLN A 1175 -46.52 9.20 -6.02
C GLN A 1175 -47.22 9.58 -7.35
N LYS A 1176 -48.55 9.60 -7.40
CA LYS A 1176 -49.35 10.11 -8.54
C LYS A 1176 -49.54 11.63 -8.50
N GLN A 1177 -49.54 12.22 -7.31
CA GLN A 1177 -49.69 13.67 -7.13
C GLN A 1177 -48.40 14.41 -7.52
N TRP A 1178 -47.23 13.97 -7.01
CA TRP A 1178 -45.90 14.48 -7.41
C TRP A 1178 -45.68 14.44 -8.93
N LYS A 1179 -45.99 13.30 -9.58
CA LYS A 1179 -45.88 13.17 -11.06
C LYS A 1179 -46.90 14.02 -11.85
N LYS A 1180 -47.90 14.62 -11.20
CA LYS A 1180 -48.81 15.63 -11.79
C LYS A 1180 -48.34 17.05 -11.50
N GLU A 1181 -47.89 17.34 -10.27
CA GLU A 1181 -47.37 18.66 -9.87
C GLU A 1181 -46.07 18.99 -10.62
N TRP A 1182 -45.08 18.09 -10.62
CA TRP A 1182 -43.84 18.28 -11.37
C TRP A 1182 -44.05 18.35 -12.89
N LYS A 1183 -45.15 17.78 -13.43
CA LYS A 1183 -45.54 17.95 -14.85
C LYS A 1183 -46.28 19.26 -15.13
N ARG A 1184 -46.78 19.97 -14.11
CA ARG A 1184 -47.26 21.37 -14.22
C ARG A 1184 -46.11 22.35 -14.05
N GLU A 1185 -45.20 22.08 -13.12
CA GLU A 1185 -44.04 22.94 -12.81
C GLU A 1185 -42.91 22.81 -13.85
N GLY A 1186 -42.68 21.62 -14.42
CA GLY A 1186 -41.78 21.41 -15.56
C GLY A 1186 -42.21 22.06 -16.89
N LYS A 1187 -43.32 22.81 -16.90
CA LYS A 1187 -43.70 23.76 -17.96
C LYS A 1187 -43.91 25.20 -17.44
N GLY A 1188 -43.59 25.45 -16.18
CA GLY A 1188 -43.57 26.79 -15.58
C GLY A 1188 -42.32 27.55 -16.03
N LYS A 1189 -42.52 28.70 -16.69
CA LYS A 1189 -41.42 29.64 -16.98
C LYS A 1189 -40.74 30.07 -15.69
N TRP A 1190 -39.42 30.25 -15.73
CA TRP A 1190 -38.70 31.10 -14.76
C TRP A 1190 -39.41 32.46 -14.71
N LYS A 1191 -40.04 32.77 -13.58
CA LYS A 1191 -40.71 34.07 -13.37
C LYS A 1191 -39.73 35.02 -12.69
N THR A 1192 -39.20 35.95 -13.48
CA THR A 1192 -38.65 37.21 -12.98
C THR A 1192 -39.69 37.93 -12.14
N ASN A 1193 -39.30 38.45 -10.97
CA ASN A 1193 -40.17 39.23 -10.11
C ASN A 1193 -39.87 40.73 -10.23
N GLU A 1194 -40.09 41.28 -11.42
CA GLU A 1194 -40.13 42.72 -11.66
C GLU A 1194 -41.56 43.13 -12.02
N GLN A 1195 -42.23 43.86 -11.12
CA GLN A 1195 -43.43 44.62 -11.47
C GLN A 1195 -43.60 45.84 -10.56
N TYR A 1196 -43.10 47.00 -11.00
CA TYR A 1196 -43.80 48.29 -10.90
C TYR A 1196 -43.21 49.27 -11.92
N GLY A 1197 -43.95 49.55 -13.00
CA GLY A 1197 -43.45 50.37 -14.12
C GLY A 1197 -44.32 50.32 -15.37
N LYS A 1198 -45.55 50.84 -15.33
CA LYS A 1198 -46.43 50.90 -16.51
C LYS A 1198 -46.01 52.02 -17.48
N ARG A 1199 -45.94 51.71 -18.78
CA ARG A 1199 -46.50 52.54 -19.87
C ARG A 1199 -46.77 51.71 -21.14
N ARG A 1200 -47.37 52.35 -22.16
CA ARG A 1200 -48.12 51.72 -23.29
C ARG A 1200 -47.36 51.79 -24.64
N SER A 1201 -47.92 51.05 -25.61
CA SER A 1201 -47.64 50.93 -27.06
C SER A 1201 -46.77 49.71 -27.46
N GLY A 1202 -47.02 49.03 -28.58
CA GLY A 1202 -48.17 49.10 -29.51
C GLY A 1202 -47.86 48.46 -30.88
N SER A 1203 -48.81 47.69 -31.46
CA SER A 1203 -48.70 46.91 -32.74
C SER A 1203 -47.56 45.87 -32.80
N GLY A 1204 -47.55 44.87 -33.70
CA GLY A 1204 -48.58 44.40 -34.64
C GLY A 1204 -47.96 43.45 -35.70
N ALA A 1205 -48.74 42.44 -36.15
CA ALA A 1205 -48.35 41.34 -37.09
C ALA A 1205 -47.20 40.41 -36.62
N GLY A 1206 -47.11 39.13 -37.00
CA GLY A 1206 -48.09 38.24 -37.66
C GLY A 1206 -47.69 37.73 -39.05
N VAL A 1207 -47.55 36.41 -39.19
CA VAL A 1207 -47.77 35.56 -40.40
C VAL A 1207 -47.61 34.09 -39.99
N GLU A 1208 -48.30 33.17 -40.68
CA GLU A 1208 -48.40 31.73 -40.36
C GLU A 1208 -47.64 30.83 -41.35
N ILE A 1209 -48.00 29.53 -41.34
CA ILE A 1209 -47.77 28.43 -42.31
C ILE A 1209 -46.72 27.40 -41.83
N TYR A 1210 -47.03 26.15 -41.44
CA TYR A 1210 -47.72 25.01 -42.12
C TYR A 1210 -46.87 24.40 -43.28
N GLN A 1211 -46.79 23.10 -43.59
CA GLN A 1211 -47.43 21.87 -43.08
C GLN A 1211 -46.56 20.62 -43.42
N GLU A 1212 -46.97 19.43 -42.92
CA GLU A 1212 -46.66 18.05 -43.40
C GLU A 1212 -45.32 17.38 -43.03
N GLY A 1213 -45.28 16.06 -42.81
CA GLY A 1213 -46.44 15.16 -42.60
C GLY A 1213 -46.17 13.64 -42.71
N GLN A 1214 -46.55 12.89 -41.65
CA GLN A 1214 -46.79 11.41 -41.62
C GLN A 1214 -45.56 10.52 -41.95
N GLY A 1215 -45.49 9.22 -41.61
CA GLY A 1215 -46.29 8.29 -40.79
C GLY A 1215 -45.56 6.93 -40.77
N GLY A 1216 -45.81 5.92 -39.92
CA GLY A 1216 -46.68 5.77 -38.74
C GLY A 1216 -46.60 4.31 -38.22
N ALA A 1217 -47.30 3.98 -37.11
CA ALA A 1217 -47.78 2.64 -36.68
C ALA A 1217 -46.76 1.45 -36.48
N GLN A 1218 -46.95 0.44 -35.61
CA GLN A 1218 -48.03 0.13 -34.67
C GLN A 1218 -47.56 -0.81 -33.50
N SER A 1219 -48.52 -1.28 -32.69
CA SER A 1219 -48.48 -2.22 -31.53
C SER A 1219 -47.78 -3.58 -31.77
N ALA A 1220 -47.50 -4.48 -30.80
CA ALA A 1220 -47.99 -4.74 -29.41
C ALA A 1220 -46.84 -5.37 -28.55
N ALA A 1221 -46.78 -5.42 -27.20
CA ALA A 1221 -47.70 -5.52 -26.05
C ALA A 1221 -47.76 -6.94 -25.40
N GLY A 1222 -47.37 -7.04 -24.11
CA GLY A 1222 -47.43 -8.26 -23.27
C GLY A 1222 -46.09 -9.00 -23.08
N GLY A 1223 -45.68 -9.44 -21.88
CA GLY A 1223 -46.27 -9.20 -20.55
C GLY A 1223 -45.51 -9.88 -19.38
N MET A 1224 -45.86 -9.49 -18.15
CA MET A 1224 -45.64 -10.16 -16.83
C MET A 1224 -44.24 -10.63 -16.37
N GLY A 1225 -43.82 -10.11 -15.21
CA GLY A 1225 -43.25 -10.91 -14.11
C GLY A 1225 -41.73 -11.06 -14.04
N GLY A 1226 -41.09 -10.27 -13.18
CA GLY A 1226 -39.64 -10.29 -12.89
C GLY A 1226 -39.20 -9.00 -12.23
#